data_AF-A0AAV4DEA9-F1
#
_entry.id   AF-A0AAV4DEA9-F1
#
_cell.length_a   1.000
_cell.length_b   1.000
_cell.length_c   1.000
_cell.angle_alpha   90.00
_cell.angle_beta   90.00
_cell.angle_gamma   90.00
#
_symmetry.space_group_name_H-M   'P 1'
#
loop_
_entity.id
_entity.type
_entity.pdbx_description
1 polymer ?
#
loop_
_entity_poly.entity_id
_entity_poly.type
_entity_poly.pdbx_seq_one_letter_code
_entity_poly.pdbx_strand_id
1 'polypeptide(L)'
;APGKLLKEPYSSLMSYLMNGIFDDLSKVRVIYRWVTSLKLERIFLPKVEPPATTPLYQIWRIKNRKGNYAQLVSILCSEGNDDWLEIDDGGEDETEKKADSKFSTKEYVYVCDENYFLTDPRQLITTHLPFTQEWQLLSEPLSLERFERMAFLKDRFFNLGMSVITHADCVISSHSGEVEICFGMPPDDARFFKFYYLLFRQETKENSGFAPKYDRYVFMHRPKKDELSIRIRSPVTGTFRLELVGRDTRIKDPMYDYDWVVLYKIRFFKAKEKCLPFPSMPELGWGPGPYSMQLGLSPLSHCSGEVKANTLGEAEISFEVCDYNRLGNPMFYGTLCKSGSNDEKIKDRVVHRVENGRVIFNVKLPKRGEYSLAIDGTSGKKPTPRNFANYMLVSDQRLGQTSYPRGFDEGIGRKLACSRFDIEPLSHSSGLIHVQQEEFEISFKVSPDSELSLSLIGSDVMVSDSRRLVSESRTEDTIRYKIRLPKEGTYGLKVIGKTIETTQFENVYDYIVEYRNPHSILAGSRQATVGGENALNPLGSNKPHDLLSPAATIRKRIDVAIEAEDEYELAATLDELMLSGVTGHRGQTEIARLKHELQIIYLKKDLLGAIHERSLPELVRSVTLVKERGHEHKMVTELREATKMMERLQQIQNLLHDVQVMSQKTITEIRGYSCPPPAVHMVMMATLLLLGHFEEETEAKGIIDEIIKRHSEEVAHTRPRTSKSRRGRRNTDFTSGAQ
;
A
#
# COMPACT_ATOMS: atom_id res chain seq x y z
N ALA A 1 33.87 -16.06 24.93
CA ALA A 1 35.08 -16.58 25.61
C ALA A 1 34.95 -16.38 27.13
N PRO A 2 35.39 -17.33 27.97
CA PRO A 2 35.46 -17.16 29.42
C PRO A 2 36.24 -15.90 29.83
N GLY A 3 35.76 -15.16 30.83
CA GLY A 3 36.38 -13.90 31.28
C GLY A 3 37.82 -14.04 31.81
N LYS A 4 38.24 -15.25 32.22
CA LYS A 4 39.62 -15.54 32.62
C LYS A 4 40.62 -15.37 31.47
N LEU A 5 40.20 -15.67 30.23
CA LEU A 5 41.07 -15.59 29.05
C LEU A 5 41.47 -14.16 28.70
N LEU A 6 40.79 -13.15 29.23
CA LEU A 6 41.21 -11.76 29.09
C LEU A 6 42.54 -11.49 29.78
N LYS A 7 42.83 -12.21 30.88
CA LYS A 7 44.06 -12.07 31.68
C LYS A 7 45.17 -13.01 31.25
N GLU A 8 44.87 -13.94 30.35
CA GLU A 8 45.83 -14.90 29.79
C GLU A 8 46.45 -14.33 28.50
N PRO A 9 47.55 -14.90 28.00
CA PRO A 9 48.16 -14.46 26.74
C PRO A 9 47.22 -14.60 25.54
N TYR A 10 47.43 -13.79 24.49
CA TYR A 10 46.65 -13.84 23.24
C TYR A 10 46.51 -15.25 22.66
N SER A 11 47.59 -16.04 22.66
CA SER A 11 47.59 -17.44 22.22
C SER A 11 46.55 -18.33 22.91
N SER A 12 46.27 -18.10 24.19
CA SER A 12 45.30 -18.89 24.96
C SER A 12 43.86 -18.52 24.59
N LEU A 13 43.60 -17.22 24.38
CA LEU A 13 42.32 -16.77 23.82
C LEU A 13 42.14 -17.29 22.39
N MET A 14 43.20 -17.27 21.57
CA MET A 14 43.12 -17.70 20.18
C MET A 14 42.91 -19.18 20.04
N SER A 15 43.56 -20.01 20.85
CA SER A 15 43.29 -21.46 20.90
C SER A 15 41.83 -21.76 21.24
N TYR A 16 41.22 -20.97 22.14
CA TYR A 16 39.79 -21.11 22.46
C TYR A 16 38.88 -20.66 21.30
N LEU A 17 39.17 -19.51 20.68
CA LEU A 17 38.36 -18.95 19.60
C LEU A 17 38.44 -19.79 18.31
N MET A 18 39.61 -20.37 18.03
CA MET A 18 39.88 -21.14 16.80
C MET A 18 39.53 -22.62 16.91
N ASN A 19 39.06 -23.07 18.08
CA ASN A 19 38.75 -24.49 18.29
C ASN A 19 37.64 -24.97 17.33
N GLY A 20 37.99 -25.90 16.45
CA GLY A 20 37.08 -26.48 15.46
C GLY A 20 36.88 -25.65 14.19
N ILE A 21 37.70 -24.61 13.97
CA ILE A 21 37.65 -23.72 12.79
C ILE A 21 38.88 -23.95 11.93
N PHE A 22 38.68 -24.18 10.63
CA PHE A 22 39.75 -24.57 9.71
C PHE A 22 39.99 -23.56 8.59
N ASP A 23 38.97 -22.81 8.15
CA ASP A 23 39.09 -21.81 7.10
C ASP A 23 39.35 -20.40 7.64
N ASP A 24 40.17 -19.64 6.94
CA ASP A 24 40.64 -18.31 7.38
C ASP A 24 39.50 -17.29 7.50
N LEU A 25 38.47 -17.39 6.67
CA LEU A 25 37.29 -16.52 6.74
C LEU A 25 36.55 -16.69 8.07
N SER A 26 36.32 -17.94 8.48
CA SER A 26 35.66 -18.24 9.76
C SER A 26 36.52 -17.87 10.95
N LYS A 27 37.85 -17.98 10.85
CA LYS A 27 38.80 -17.50 11.88
C LYS A 27 38.62 -16.00 12.11
N VAL A 28 38.68 -15.18 11.06
CA VAL A 28 38.50 -13.73 11.16
C VAL A 28 37.10 -13.36 11.65
N ARG A 29 36.06 -14.08 11.21
CA ARG A 29 34.68 -13.85 11.67
C ARG A 29 34.52 -14.06 13.17
N VAL A 30 35.13 -15.11 13.71
CA VAL A 30 35.06 -15.38 15.15
C VAL A 30 35.85 -14.37 15.96
N ILE A 31 37.01 -13.89 15.47
CA ILE A 31 37.74 -12.77 16.06
C ILE A 31 36.85 -11.53 16.09
N TYR A 32 36.32 -11.12 14.94
CA TYR A 32 35.50 -9.92 14.82
C TYR A 32 34.27 -9.98 15.72
N ARG A 33 33.51 -11.08 15.67
CA ARG A 33 32.32 -11.29 16.51
C ARG A 33 32.66 -11.31 17.99
N TRP A 34 33.80 -11.86 18.38
CA TRP A 34 34.26 -11.80 19.75
C TRP A 34 34.54 -10.35 20.17
N VAL A 35 35.32 -9.61 19.38
CA VAL A 35 35.68 -8.21 19.65
C VAL A 35 34.43 -7.32 19.76
N THR A 36 33.49 -7.43 18.82
CA THR A 36 32.26 -6.62 18.81
C THR A 36 31.27 -7.01 19.91
N SER A 37 31.36 -8.23 20.45
CA SER A 37 30.55 -8.67 21.59
C SER A 37 31.05 -8.15 22.95
N LEU A 38 32.24 -7.53 23.01
CA LEU A 38 32.84 -7.05 24.26
C LEU A 38 32.05 -5.87 24.83
N LYS A 39 31.26 -6.13 25.88
CA LYS A 39 30.61 -5.08 26.68
C LYS A 39 31.63 -4.37 27.57
N LEU A 40 32.40 -3.44 26.99
CA LEU A 40 33.49 -2.71 27.67
C LEU A 40 33.07 -2.18 29.04
N GLU A 41 31.88 -1.60 29.15
CA GLU A 41 31.33 -1.03 30.39
C GLU A 41 31.33 -2.02 31.57
N ARG A 42 31.09 -3.31 31.29
CA ARG A 42 31.00 -4.37 32.31
C ARG A 42 32.35 -4.99 32.65
N ILE A 43 33.41 -4.67 31.90
CA ILE A 43 34.75 -5.20 32.14
C ILE A 43 35.45 -4.34 33.18
N PHE A 44 35.66 -4.90 34.37
CA PHE A 44 36.44 -4.26 35.44
C PHE A 44 37.92 -4.21 35.04
N LEU A 45 38.44 -2.99 34.92
CA LEU A 45 39.85 -2.78 34.64
C LEU A 45 40.68 -2.78 35.94
N PRO A 46 41.88 -3.40 35.93
CA PRO A 46 42.85 -3.19 37.00
C PRO A 46 43.35 -1.74 36.99
N LYS A 47 43.70 -1.24 38.19
CA LYS A 47 44.30 0.10 38.37
C LYS A 47 45.72 0.20 37.81
N VAL A 48 46.40 -0.94 37.70
CA VAL A 48 47.76 -1.07 37.16
C VAL A 48 47.65 -1.57 35.72
N GLU A 49 48.54 -1.08 34.87
CA GLU A 49 48.64 -1.47 33.46
C GLU A 49 48.82 -2.99 33.33
N PRO A 50 47.93 -3.69 32.60
CA PRO A 50 48.06 -5.12 32.35
C PRO A 50 49.27 -5.44 31.47
N PRO A 51 49.77 -6.69 31.47
CA PRO A 51 50.85 -7.09 30.57
C PRO A 51 50.44 -6.97 29.10
N ALA A 52 51.34 -6.41 28.27
CA ALA A 52 51.11 -6.14 26.85
C ALA A 52 50.71 -7.38 26.01
N THR A 53 51.04 -8.57 26.50
CA THR A 53 50.75 -9.87 25.88
C THR A 53 49.32 -10.37 26.12
N THR A 54 48.47 -9.61 26.81
CA THR A 54 47.12 -10.04 27.21
C THR A 54 46.03 -9.23 26.50
N PRO A 55 44.88 -9.81 26.12
CA PRO A 55 43.76 -9.07 25.55
C PRO A 55 43.25 -7.94 26.46
N LEU A 56 43.38 -8.09 27.79
CA LEU A 56 43.02 -7.06 28.76
C LEU A 56 43.87 -5.79 28.62
N TYR A 57 45.11 -5.87 28.13
CA TYR A 57 45.96 -4.72 27.86
C TYR A 57 45.37 -3.82 26.78
N GLN A 58 44.97 -4.38 25.64
CA GLN A 58 44.37 -3.57 24.57
C GLN A 58 42.98 -3.05 24.96
N ILE A 59 42.20 -3.83 25.71
CA ILE A 59 40.94 -3.34 26.29
C ILE A 59 41.18 -2.19 27.28
N TRP A 60 42.27 -2.26 28.06
CA TRP A 60 42.71 -1.17 28.94
C TRP A 60 43.14 0.06 28.13
N ARG A 61 43.88 -0.12 27.02
CA ARG A 61 44.24 0.98 26.10
C ARG A 61 43.02 1.63 25.47
N ILE A 62 42.07 0.86 24.94
CA ILE A 62 40.82 1.34 24.35
C ILE A 62 40.04 2.19 25.37
N LYS A 63 39.86 1.71 26.60
CA LYS A 63 39.16 2.46 27.65
C LYS A 63 39.89 3.71 28.11
N ASN A 64 41.22 3.73 28.04
CA ASN A 64 42.03 4.91 28.32
C ASN A 64 42.31 5.78 27.08
N ARG A 65 41.60 5.53 25.96
CA ARG A 65 41.75 6.24 24.68
C ARG A 65 43.17 6.22 24.09
N LYS A 66 43.93 5.17 24.40
CA LYS A 66 45.30 4.94 23.90
C LYS A 66 45.37 3.89 22.79
N GLY A 67 44.23 3.42 22.29
CA GLY A 67 44.14 2.41 21.25
C GLY A 67 42.71 2.24 20.75
N ASN A 68 42.52 1.45 19.71
CA ASN A 68 41.22 1.26 19.05
C ASN A 68 40.90 -0.23 18.81
N TYR A 69 39.67 -0.51 18.39
CA TYR A 69 39.23 -1.89 18.12
C TYR A 69 39.93 -2.51 16.91
N ALA A 70 40.33 -1.71 15.92
CA ALA A 70 41.04 -2.20 14.73
C ALA A 70 42.42 -2.75 15.12
N GLN A 71 43.14 -2.09 16.01
CA GLN A 71 44.40 -2.57 16.59
C GLN A 71 44.20 -3.90 17.34
N LEU A 72 43.11 -4.04 18.11
CA LEU A 72 42.81 -5.30 18.79
C LEU A 72 42.52 -6.43 17.79
N VAL A 73 41.74 -6.17 16.75
CA VAL A 73 41.49 -7.16 15.68
C VAL A 73 42.78 -7.51 14.96
N SER A 74 43.61 -6.52 14.62
CA SER A 74 44.91 -6.71 13.97
C SER A 74 45.82 -7.62 14.79
N ILE A 75 45.99 -7.34 16.09
CA ILE A 75 46.79 -8.18 17.00
C ILE A 75 46.25 -9.61 17.09
N LEU A 76 44.92 -9.79 17.10
CA LEU A 76 44.34 -11.15 17.15
C LEU A 76 44.49 -11.89 15.83
N CYS A 77 44.51 -11.17 14.70
CA CYS A 77 44.78 -11.73 13.38
C CYS A 77 46.26 -12.12 13.23
N SER A 78 47.19 -11.29 13.68
CA SER A 78 48.64 -11.58 13.64
C SER A 78 49.05 -12.72 14.57
N GLU A 79 48.42 -12.83 15.75
CA GLU A 79 48.59 -13.98 16.65
C GLU A 79 47.93 -15.28 16.13
N GLY A 80 47.11 -15.18 15.06
CA GLY A 80 46.35 -16.28 14.47
C GLY A 80 46.99 -16.96 13.26
N ASN A 81 47.95 -16.32 12.57
CA ASN A 81 48.78 -16.89 11.50
C ASN A 81 49.89 -15.90 11.04
N ASP A 82 51.04 -16.40 10.61
CA ASP A 82 52.23 -15.58 10.23
C ASP A 82 52.13 -14.85 8.86
N ASP A 83 51.07 -15.06 8.06
CA ASP A 83 51.00 -14.60 6.65
C ASP A 83 50.04 -13.41 6.37
N TRP A 84 49.50 -12.74 7.40
CA TRP A 84 48.57 -11.61 7.20
C TRP A 84 49.35 -10.29 7.05
N LEU A 85 49.35 -9.71 5.84
CA LEU A 85 50.00 -8.44 5.53
C LEU A 85 49.39 -7.28 6.34
N GLU A 86 50.26 -6.63 7.11
CA GLU A 86 50.02 -5.42 7.90
C GLU A 86 49.84 -4.21 6.95
N ILE A 87 48.75 -3.46 7.11
CA ILE A 87 48.62 -2.11 6.51
C ILE A 87 48.63 -1.12 7.69
N ASP A 88 49.69 -0.32 7.71
CA ASP A 88 50.08 0.66 8.72
C ASP A 88 48.95 1.65 9.08
N ASP A 89 48.71 1.83 10.38
CA ASP A 89 47.66 2.69 10.94
C ASP A 89 48.17 4.11 11.20
N GLY A 90 48.36 4.86 10.11
CA GLY A 90 48.63 6.30 10.20
C GLY A 90 47.48 7.07 10.85
N GLY A 91 47.72 7.60 12.07
CA GLY A 91 46.94 8.69 12.65
C GLY A 91 46.85 8.72 14.17
N GLU A 92 47.93 9.11 14.85
CA GLU A 92 47.80 9.77 16.16
C GLU A 92 47.27 11.19 15.93
N ASP A 93 46.09 11.51 16.47
CA ASP A 93 45.72 12.90 16.73
C ASP A 93 45.18 13.02 18.16
N GLU A 94 46.00 13.65 19.01
CA GLU A 94 45.65 14.03 20.37
C GLU A 94 44.85 15.34 20.34
N THR A 95 43.65 15.33 20.92
CA THR A 95 43.25 16.21 22.03
C THR A 95 41.78 15.97 22.32
N GLU A 96 41.42 15.65 23.58
CA GLU A 96 40.32 16.34 24.29
C GLU A 96 40.00 15.82 25.69
N LYS A 97 39.40 16.74 26.45
CA LYS A 97 39.27 16.88 27.90
C LYS A 97 38.34 15.86 28.58
N LYS A 98 38.65 15.61 29.86
CA LYS A 98 37.89 14.79 30.82
C LYS A 98 36.49 15.35 31.08
N ALA A 99 35.48 14.47 31.09
CA ALA A 99 34.16 14.74 31.67
C ALA A 99 33.75 13.57 32.59
N ASP A 100 33.33 13.92 33.81
CA ASP A 100 33.06 12.99 34.91
C ASP A 100 31.80 12.15 34.74
N SER A 101 31.90 10.91 35.24
CA SER A 101 30.91 9.85 35.18
C SER A 101 29.80 9.99 36.21
N LYS A 102 28.54 9.92 35.75
CA LYS A 102 27.43 9.24 36.46
C LYS A 102 26.26 9.03 35.48
N PHE A 103 26.22 7.85 34.85
CA PHE A 103 25.09 7.40 34.03
C PHE A 103 24.34 6.25 34.71
N SER A 104 23.02 6.37 34.70
CA SER A 104 22.06 5.33 35.09
C SER A 104 22.04 4.24 34.02
N THR A 105 22.18 2.98 34.44
CA THR A 105 22.22 1.77 33.62
C THR A 105 20.90 1.52 32.86
N LYS A 106 20.81 1.98 31.61
CA LYS A 106 19.97 1.34 30.58
C LYS A 106 20.78 0.17 30.01
N GLU A 107 20.16 -0.98 29.88
CA GLU A 107 20.83 -2.17 29.35
C GLU A 107 20.94 -2.08 27.82
N TYR A 108 22.02 -1.49 27.32
CA TYR A 108 22.32 -1.47 25.89
C TYR A 108 22.67 -2.89 25.42
N VAL A 109 21.89 -3.41 24.47
CA VAL A 109 22.22 -4.64 23.74
C VAL A 109 22.98 -4.21 22.49
N TYR A 110 24.31 -4.25 22.55
CA TYR A 110 25.15 -4.12 21.37
C TYR A 110 24.93 -5.33 20.48
N VAL A 111 24.28 -5.13 19.33
CA VAL A 111 24.15 -6.13 18.28
C VAL A 111 25.20 -5.80 17.22
N CYS A 112 26.04 -6.78 16.88
CA CYS A 112 27.01 -6.64 15.81
C CYS A 112 26.26 -6.59 14.48
N ASP A 113 26.44 -5.52 13.71
CA ASP A 113 25.95 -5.46 12.34
C ASP A 113 26.95 -6.21 11.44
N GLU A 114 26.60 -7.45 11.09
CA GLU A 114 27.43 -8.29 10.22
C GLU A 114 27.50 -7.77 8.77
N ASN A 115 26.66 -6.80 8.36
CA ASN A 115 26.73 -6.21 7.02
C ASN A 115 28.05 -5.48 6.76
N TYR A 116 28.69 -4.97 7.82
CA TYR A 116 29.97 -4.25 7.74
C TYR A 116 31.19 -5.15 7.92
N PHE A 117 30.99 -6.46 8.11
CA PHE A 117 32.07 -7.42 8.27
C PHE A 117 32.49 -8.00 6.92
N LEU A 118 33.69 -7.64 6.44
CA LEU A 118 34.23 -8.06 5.14
C LEU A 118 33.28 -7.76 3.97
N THR A 119 32.61 -6.63 4.03
CA THR A 119 31.75 -6.11 2.96
C THR A 119 32.54 -5.96 1.68
N ASP A 120 31.93 -6.30 0.54
CA ASP A 120 32.51 -6.01 -0.77
C ASP A 120 32.81 -4.49 -0.87
N PRO A 121 34.04 -4.08 -1.21
CA PRO A 121 34.40 -2.67 -1.35
C PRO A 121 33.48 -1.89 -2.30
N ARG A 122 32.93 -2.56 -3.33
CA ARG A 122 31.97 -1.95 -4.29
C ARG A 122 30.62 -1.62 -3.65
N GLN A 123 30.27 -2.26 -2.56
CA GLN A 123 29.08 -1.94 -1.77
C GLN A 123 29.43 -0.91 -0.70
N LEU A 124 30.55 -1.09 0.01
CA LEU A 124 30.95 -0.20 1.09
C LEU A 124 31.17 1.24 0.61
N ILE A 125 31.74 1.40 -0.59
CA ILE A 125 32.01 2.71 -1.20
C ILE A 125 30.74 3.55 -1.43
N THR A 126 29.54 2.95 -1.50
CA THR A 126 28.30 3.71 -1.73
C THR A 126 27.83 4.49 -0.52
N THR A 127 28.36 4.19 0.66
CA THR A 127 28.06 4.88 1.91
C THR A 127 29.31 5.43 2.60
N HIS A 128 30.49 4.84 2.35
CA HIS A 128 31.76 5.19 3.01
C HIS A 128 32.84 5.49 1.98
N LEU A 129 33.11 6.78 1.74
CA LEU A 129 34.27 7.21 0.95
C LEU A 129 35.47 7.45 1.90
N PRO A 130 36.53 6.63 1.84
CA PRO A 130 37.72 6.85 2.66
C PRO A 130 38.52 8.08 2.20
N PHE A 131 39.18 8.74 3.14
CA PHE A 131 40.07 9.88 2.85
C PHE A 131 41.26 9.48 1.97
N THR A 132 41.84 8.31 2.24
CA THR A 132 42.94 7.75 1.46
C THR A 132 42.38 6.93 0.30
N GLN A 133 42.73 7.30 -0.93
CA GLN A 133 42.16 6.70 -2.15
C GLN A 133 42.47 5.21 -2.30
N GLU A 134 43.63 4.73 -1.83
CA GLU A 134 43.98 3.30 -1.88
C GLU A 134 43.07 2.44 -0.99
N TRP A 135 42.51 3.00 0.08
CA TRP A 135 41.66 2.27 1.02
C TRP A 135 40.25 2.01 0.48
N GLN A 136 39.93 2.54 -0.71
CA GLN A 136 38.72 2.18 -1.41
C GLN A 136 38.73 0.71 -1.86
N LEU A 137 39.92 0.11 -2.04
CA LEU A 137 40.08 -1.26 -2.52
C LEU A 137 39.32 -1.54 -3.83
N LEU A 138 39.10 -0.50 -4.62
CA LEU A 138 38.48 -0.56 -5.94
C LEU A 138 39.56 -0.60 -7.03
N SER A 139 39.28 -1.32 -8.10
CA SER A 139 40.13 -1.30 -9.30
C SER A 139 40.23 0.10 -9.92
N GLU A 140 39.13 0.85 -9.85
CA GLU A 140 39.04 2.25 -10.26
C GLU A 140 38.49 3.05 -9.07
N PRO A 141 39.33 3.84 -8.40
CA PRO A 141 38.86 4.60 -7.25
C PRO A 141 37.85 5.69 -7.63
N LEU A 142 36.84 5.85 -6.79
CA LEU A 142 35.79 6.83 -6.87
C LEU A 142 36.27 8.20 -6.37
N SER A 143 35.96 9.25 -7.13
CA SER A 143 36.18 10.63 -6.68
C SER A 143 35.09 11.10 -5.73
N LEU A 144 35.38 12.10 -4.88
CA LEU A 144 34.39 12.74 -4.01
C LEU A 144 33.21 13.30 -4.82
N GLU A 145 33.48 14.00 -5.92
CA GLU A 145 32.41 14.53 -6.78
C GLU A 145 31.50 13.43 -7.33
N ARG A 146 32.06 12.28 -7.73
CA ARG A 146 31.26 11.17 -8.22
C ARG A 146 30.45 10.54 -7.08
N PHE A 147 31.07 10.34 -5.93
CA PHE A 147 30.42 9.82 -4.72
C PHE A 147 29.21 10.68 -4.31
N GLU A 148 29.35 12.00 -4.28
CA GLU A 148 28.27 12.93 -3.93
C GLU A 148 27.08 12.89 -4.90
N ARG A 149 27.33 12.55 -6.16
CA ARG A 149 26.29 12.48 -7.19
C ARG A 149 25.56 11.13 -7.23
N MET A 150 26.20 10.04 -6.81
CA MET A 150 25.64 8.69 -6.91
C MET A 150 24.37 8.52 -6.07
N ALA A 151 23.45 7.67 -6.53
CA ALA A 151 22.25 7.28 -5.80
C ALA A 151 22.62 6.75 -4.40
N PHE A 152 21.87 7.16 -3.39
CA PHE A 152 22.16 6.78 -2.01
C PHE A 152 21.62 5.37 -1.72
N LEU A 153 22.43 4.37 -2.02
CA LEU A 153 22.13 2.94 -1.84
C LEU A 153 22.55 2.48 -0.45
N LYS A 154 21.65 1.79 0.25
CA LYS A 154 21.86 1.24 1.59
C LYS A 154 22.06 -0.27 1.54
N ASP A 155 22.55 -0.86 2.63
CA ASP A 155 22.93 -2.28 2.71
C ASP A 155 21.79 -3.22 2.26
N ARG A 156 20.54 -2.89 2.59
CA ARG A 156 19.36 -3.66 2.15
C ARG A 156 19.23 -3.77 0.64
N PHE A 157 19.67 -2.76 -0.13
CA PHE A 157 19.70 -2.83 -1.59
C PHE A 157 20.56 -3.99 -2.08
N PHE A 158 21.75 -4.15 -1.49
CA PHE A 158 22.69 -5.21 -1.84
C PHE A 158 22.26 -6.55 -1.25
N ASN A 159 21.72 -6.59 -0.02
CA ASN A 159 21.18 -7.82 0.55
C ASN A 159 20.05 -8.43 -0.30
N LEU A 160 19.26 -7.58 -0.98
CA LEU A 160 18.20 -7.99 -1.90
C LEU A 160 18.72 -8.25 -3.33
N GLY A 161 20.03 -8.10 -3.58
CA GLY A 161 20.63 -8.30 -4.90
C GLY A 161 20.09 -7.33 -5.97
N MET A 162 19.68 -6.13 -5.58
CA MET A 162 19.07 -5.17 -6.49
C MET A 162 20.11 -4.48 -7.38
N SER A 163 19.65 -3.92 -8.49
CA SER A 163 20.46 -3.08 -9.39
C SER A 163 19.69 -1.83 -9.84
N VAL A 164 20.41 -0.75 -10.12
CA VAL A 164 19.79 0.49 -10.63
C VAL A 164 19.66 0.38 -12.16
N ILE A 165 18.47 0.63 -12.70
CA ILE A 165 18.23 0.58 -14.16
C ILE A 165 18.21 1.98 -14.78
N THR A 166 17.50 2.94 -14.16
CA THR A 166 17.29 4.26 -14.78
C THR A 166 18.14 5.39 -14.18
N HIS A 167 17.97 5.69 -12.88
CA HIS A 167 18.55 6.90 -12.28
C HIS A 167 19.71 6.56 -11.34
N ALA A 168 20.94 6.59 -11.86
CA ALA A 168 22.15 6.30 -11.07
C ALA A 168 22.57 7.47 -10.15
N ASP A 169 22.00 8.66 -10.34
CA ASP A 169 22.33 9.86 -9.55
C ASP A 169 21.28 10.11 -8.46
N CYS A 170 21.69 10.57 -7.27
CA CYS A 170 20.79 10.79 -6.12
C CYS A 170 19.79 11.93 -6.33
N VAL A 171 20.11 12.90 -7.20
CA VAL A 171 19.22 14.02 -7.55
C VAL A 171 18.61 13.81 -8.92
N ILE A 172 17.29 13.63 -8.96
CA ILE A 172 16.54 13.47 -10.21
C ILE A 172 15.83 14.77 -10.55
N SER A 173 16.00 15.25 -11.78
CA SER A 173 15.40 16.49 -12.28
C SER A 173 14.32 16.19 -13.32
N SER A 174 13.07 16.56 -13.04
CA SER A 174 11.92 16.38 -13.95
C SER A 174 11.34 17.71 -14.44
N HIS A 175 11.24 17.85 -15.76
CA HIS A 175 10.66 19.00 -16.45
C HIS A 175 9.24 18.72 -17.01
N SER A 176 8.78 17.48 -16.92
CA SER A 176 7.45 17.04 -17.40
C SER A 176 6.41 16.99 -16.28
N GLY A 177 6.85 17.07 -15.02
CA GLY A 177 6.02 16.82 -13.84
C GLY A 177 5.88 15.33 -13.49
N GLU A 178 6.63 14.45 -14.14
CA GLU A 178 6.60 13.01 -13.89
C GLU A 178 8.01 12.39 -13.98
N VAL A 179 8.23 11.31 -13.23
CA VAL A 179 9.46 10.52 -13.23
C VAL A 179 9.12 9.05 -13.05
N GLU A 180 9.89 8.15 -13.67
CA GLU A 180 9.77 6.70 -13.48
C GLU A 180 11.15 6.12 -13.13
N ILE A 181 11.26 5.56 -11.93
CA ILE A 181 12.49 5.00 -11.38
C ILE A 181 12.38 3.48 -11.42
N CYS A 182 13.34 2.81 -12.07
CA CYS A 182 13.34 1.36 -12.22
C CYS A 182 14.57 0.73 -11.57
N PHE A 183 14.34 -0.43 -10.94
CA PHE A 183 15.37 -1.28 -10.34
C PHE A 183 15.26 -2.71 -10.83
N GLY A 184 16.39 -3.35 -11.02
CA GLY A 184 16.48 -4.79 -11.27
C GLY A 184 16.47 -5.56 -9.96
N MET A 185 15.94 -6.78 -10.00
CA MET A 185 15.91 -7.73 -8.90
C MET A 185 16.24 -9.13 -9.43
N PRO A 186 16.83 -10.02 -8.62
CA PRO A 186 17.03 -11.40 -9.02
C PRO A 186 15.67 -12.08 -9.29
N PRO A 187 15.43 -12.64 -10.49
CA PRO A 187 14.11 -13.12 -10.92
C PRO A 187 13.53 -14.22 -10.02
N ASP A 188 14.39 -15.09 -9.50
CA ASP A 188 13.97 -16.19 -8.62
C ASP A 188 13.58 -15.69 -7.22
N ASP A 189 14.21 -14.64 -6.73
CA ASP A 189 14.03 -14.15 -5.37
C ASP A 189 12.99 -13.02 -5.26
N ALA A 190 12.80 -12.26 -6.34
CA ALA A 190 11.93 -11.08 -6.38
C ALA A 190 10.50 -11.32 -5.85
N ARG A 191 9.96 -12.53 -6.02
CA ARG A 191 8.63 -12.92 -5.50
C ARG A 191 8.53 -12.87 -3.98
N PHE A 192 9.66 -12.98 -3.27
CA PHE A 192 9.72 -12.94 -1.81
C PHE A 192 10.01 -11.56 -1.25
N PHE A 193 10.41 -10.61 -2.09
CA PHE A 193 10.70 -9.26 -1.63
C PHE A 193 9.40 -8.49 -1.44
N LYS A 194 9.36 -7.65 -0.41
CA LYS A 194 8.29 -6.67 -0.22
C LYS A 194 8.90 -5.30 -0.06
N PHE A 195 8.28 -4.30 -0.70
CA PHE A 195 8.74 -2.92 -0.71
C PHE A 195 7.65 -1.98 -0.24
N TYR A 196 8.04 -0.88 0.39
CA TYR A 196 7.22 0.30 0.63
C TYR A 196 7.99 1.55 0.25
N TYR A 197 7.25 2.61 -0.04
CA TYR A 197 7.83 3.92 -0.32
C TYR A 197 7.30 4.95 0.68
N LEU A 198 8.09 5.99 0.87
CA LEU A 198 7.70 7.22 1.54
C LEU A 198 8.06 8.38 0.62
N LEU A 199 7.16 9.34 0.44
CA LEU A 199 7.38 10.51 -0.38
C LEU A 199 7.11 11.78 0.43
N PHE A 200 8.16 12.54 0.69
CA PHE A 200 8.09 13.79 1.46
C PHE A 200 8.29 14.97 0.52
N ARG A 201 7.49 16.02 0.67
CA ARG A 201 7.73 17.31 -0.01
C ARG A 201 8.46 18.23 0.96
N GLN A 202 9.43 18.98 0.46
CA GLN A 202 10.07 20.04 1.21
C GLN A 202 9.06 21.14 1.56
N GLU A 203 8.94 21.49 2.84
CA GLU A 203 8.06 22.56 3.30
C GLU A 203 8.66 23.93 2.91
N THR A 204 7.84 24.86 2.42
CA THR A 204 8.24 26.24 2.19
C THR A 204 7.25 27.18 2.87
N LYS A 205 7.67 28.43 3.16
CA LYS A 205 6.82 29.44 3.83
C LYS A 205 5.50 29.73 3.10
N GLU A 206 5.44 29.47 1.80
CA GLU A 206 4.24 29.62 0.95
C GLU A 206 3.31 28.39 1.00
N ASN A 207 3.80 27.25 1.50
CA ASN A 207 3.10 25.97 1.56
C ASN A 207 2.66 25.59 2.99
N SER A 208 2.72 26.51 3.98
CA SER A 208 2.44 26.25 5.40
C SER A 208 0.95 26.11 5.75
N GLY A 209 0.19 25.40 4.90
CA GLY A 209 -1.17 24.93 5.13
C GLY A 209 -1.23 23.41 5.23
N PHE A 210 -2.45 22.83 5.23
CA PHE A 210 -2.66 21.38 5.20
C PHE A 210 -1.97 20.78 3.95
N ALA A 211 -0.76 20.25 4.10
CA ALA A 211 0.01 19.72 2.98
C ALA A 211 -0.73 18.52 2.37
N PRO A 212 -1.05 18.52 1.05
CA PRO A 212 -1.72 17.39 0.44
C PRO A 212 -0.78 16.17 0.50
N LYS A 213 -1.31 15.01 0.92
CA LYS A 213 -0.52 13.79 0.97
C LYS A 213 -0.27 13.28 -0.44
N TYR A 214 1.00 13.00 -0.73
CA TYR A 214 1.46 12.63 -2.07
C TYR A 214 1.45 11.11 -2.33
N ASP A 215 0.95 10.31 -1.40
CA ASP A 215 0.89 8.85 -1.51
C ASP A 215 0.16 8.36 -2.76
N ARG A 216 -0.95 9.03 -3.12
CA ARG A 216 -1.70 8.73 -4.35
C ARG A 216 -1.03 9.26 -5.61
N TYR A 217 0.12 9.89 -5.53
CA TYR A 217 0.89 10.38 -6.67
C TYR A 217 2.11 9.51 -6.96
N VAL A 218 2.17 8.35 -6.31
CA VAL A 218 3.16 7.30 -6.53
C VAL A 218 2.46 6.01 -6.97
N PHE A 219 2.92 5.44 -8.07
CA PHE A 219 2.51 4.14 -8.57
C PHE A 219 3.73 3.21 -8.56
N MET A 220 3.76 2.32 -7.57
CA MET A 220 4.81 1.30 -7.45
C MET A 220 4.25 -0.05 -7.88
N HIS A 221 4.84 -0.66 -8.91
CA HIS A 221 4.43 -1.97 -9.41
C HIS A 221 5.64 -2.75 -9.94
N ARG A 222 5.39 -4.01 -10.32
CA ARG A 222 6.39 -4.86 -10.98
C ARG A 222 6.01 -5.03 -12.44
N PRO A 223 6.64 -4.33 -13.39
CA PRO A 223 6.37 -4.54 -14.81
C PRO A 223 6.70 -5.96 -15.27
N LYS A 224 7.76 -6.54 -14.69
CA LYS A 224 8.30 -7.87 -14.98
C LYS A 224 8.65 -8.60 -13.68
N LYS A 225 9.02 -9.88 -13.79
CA LYS A 225 9.40 -10.70 -12.62
C LYS A 225 10.65 -10.17 -11.91
N ASP A 226 11.56 -9.56 -12.65
CA ASP A 226 12.88 -9.08 -12.27
C ASP A 226 12.98 -7.55 -12.18
N GLU A 227 11.86 -6.82 -12.23
CA GLU A 227 11.86 -5.35 -12.32
C GLU A 227 10.87 -4.74 -11.33
N LEU A 228 11.33 -3.72 -10.59
CA LEU A 228 10.50 -2.86 -9.73
C LEU A 228 10.46 -1.46 -10.36
N SER A 229 9.27 -0.95 -10.66
CA SER A 229 9.06 0.41 -11.17
C SER A 229 8.31 1.26 -10.14
N ILE A 230 8.79 2.48 -9.95
CA ILE A 230 8.17 3.53 -9.12
C ILE A 230 7.95 4.76 -10.00
N ARG A 231 6.70 4.97 -10.41
CA ARG A 231 6.28 6.15 -11.18
C ARG A 231 5.71 7.21 -10.25
N ILE A 232 6.23 8.42 -10.32
CA ILE A 232 5.81 9.55 -9.48
C ILE A 232 5.41 10.70 -10.38
N ARG A 233 4.20 11.23 -10.19
CA ARG A 233 3.69 12.40 -10.92
C ARG A 233 3.32 13.51 -9.95
N SER A 234 3.92 14.68 -10.08
CA SER A 234 3.67 15.78 -9.14
C SER A 234 2.64 16.77 -9.71
N PRO A 235 1.57 17.10 -8.97
CA PRO A 235 0.63 18.16 -9.34
C PRO A 235 1.21 19.56 -9.10
N VAL A 236 2.38 19.67 -8.48
CA VAL A 236 3.04 20.92 -8.10
C VAL A 236 4.53 20.91 -8.47
N THR A 237 5.12 22.09 -8.56
CA THR A 237 6.58 22.20 -8.58
C THR A 237 7.15 22.07 -7.17
N GLY A 238 8.43 21.71 -7.09
CA GLY A 238 9.17 21.65 -5.83
C GLY A 238 10.08 20.44 -5.71
N THR A 239 10.71 20.35 -4.56
CA THR A 239 11.63 19.27 -4.20
C THR A 239 10.92 18.24 -3.33
N PHE A 240 11.14 16.99 -3.66
CA PHE A 240 10.61 15.84 -2.95
C PHE A 240 11.75 14.90 -2.57
N ARG A 241 11.53 14.13 -1.52
CA ARG A 241 12.43 13.07 -1.06
C ARG A 241 11.68 11.75 -1.10
N LEU A 242 12.17 10.83 -1.93
CA LEU A 242 11.67 9.47 -2.02
C LEU A 242 12.55 8.57 -1.17
N GLU A 243 11.96 7.82 -0.27
CA GLU A 243 12.61 6.70 0.40
C GLU A 243 11.95 5.40 -0.05
N LEU A 244 12.76 4.42 -0.47
CA LEU A 244 12.33 3.05 -0.70
C LEU A 244 12.83 2.20 0.45
N VAL A 245 11.93 1.45 1.08
CA VAL A 245 12.27 0.43 2.09
C VAL A 245 11.87 -0.95 1.58
N GLY A 246 12.61 -1.97 1.99
CA GLY A 246 12.40 -3.33 1.51
C GLY A 246 12.81 -4.40 2.50
N ARG A 247 12.26 -5.61 2.31
CA ARG A 247 12.69 -6.82 3.04
C ARG A 247 12.47 -8.08 2.22
N ASP A 248 13.21 -9.12 2.58
CA ASP A 248 12.95 -10.49 2.14
C ASP A 248 12.04 -11.22 3.14
N THR A 249 10.87 -11.66 2.68
CA THR A 249 9.88 -12.33 3.52
C THR A 249 10.22 -13.77 3.90
N ARG A 250 11.26 -14.37 3.29
CA ARG A 250 11.77 -15.71 3.66
C ARG A 250 12.47 -15.69 5.01
N ILE A 251 13.10 -14.56 5.35
CA ILE A 251 13.83 -14.39 6.60
C ILE A 251 12.81 -14.11 7.71
N LYS A 252 12.75 -15.02 8.69
CA LYS A 252 11.78 -14.99 9.79
C LYS A 252 12.36 -14.49 11.11
N ASP A 253 13.57 -13.95 11.08
CA ASP A 253 14.17 -13.33 12.25
C ASP A 253 13.32 -12.12 12.68
N PRO A 254 12.82 -12.06 13.93
CA PRO A 254 12.07 -10.91 14.43
C PRO A 254 12.83 -9.58 14.36
N MET A 255 14.17 -9.62 14.32
CA MET A 255 15.02 -8.44 14.15
C MET A 255 15.18 -8.04 12.66
N TYR A 256 14.83 -8.93 11.72
CA TYR A 256 14.94 -8.68 10.28
C TYR A 256 13.62 -8.15 9.72
N ASP A 257 13.52 -6.82 9.68
CA ASP A 257 12.35 -6.11 9.20
C ASP A 257 12.64 -5.27 7.95
N TYR A 258 11.66 -4.46 7.53
CA TYR A 258 11.84 -3.44 6.51
C TYR A 258 12.98 -2.50 6.88
N ASP A 259 13.85 -2.25 5.91
CA ASP A 259 14.98 -1.34 6.05
C ASP A 259 15.17 -0.54 4.75
N TRP A 260 15.86 0.59 4.84
CA TRP A 260 16.10 1.47 3.70
C TRP A 260 16.89 0.76 2.60
N VAL A 261 16.37 0.85 1.39
CA VAL A 261 16.96 0.32 0.16
C VAL A 261 17.66 1.46 -0.58
N VAL A 262 16.93 2.52 -0.91
CA VAL A 262 17.48 3.67 -1.64
C VAL A 262 16.73 4.96 -1.32
N LEU A 263 17.45 6.07 -1.35
CA LEU A 263 16.90 7.41 -1.18
C LEU A 263 17.22 8.30 -2.40
N TYR A 264 16.23 9.08 -2.86
CA TYR A 264 16.38 10.05 -3.94
C TYR A 264 15.82 11.43 -3.55
N LYS A 265 16.48 12.49 -4.03
CA LYS A 265 15.97 13.87 -4.07
C LYS A 265 15.40 14.12 -5.47
N ILE A 266 14.10 14.35 -5.59
CA ILE A 266 13.43 14.57 -6.87
C ILE A 266 13.01 16.04 -6.98
N ARG A 267 13.47 16.74 -8.01
CA ARG A 267 13.10 18.13 -8.29
C ARG A 267 12.15 18.20 -9.48
N PHE A 268 10.92 18.66 -9.24
CA PHE A 268 9.94 18.95 -10.29
C PHE A 268 9.95 20.44 -10.63
N PHE A 269 10.42 20.77 -11.84
CA PHE A 269 10.45 22.13 -12.36
C PHE A 269 9.13 22.55 -13.03
N LYS A 270 8.27 21.58 -13.37
CA LYS A 270 6.92 21.80 -13.91
C LYS A 270 5.94 20.87 -13.22
N ALA A 271 4.74 21.37 -12.91
CA ALA A 271 3.62 20.52 -12.50
C ALA A 271 3.10 19.69 -13.67
N LYS A 272 2.70 18.45 -13.41
CA LYS A 272 2.09 17.59 -14.43
C LYS A 272 0.74 18.20 -14.85
N GLU A 273 0.54 18.36 -16.16
CA GLU A 273 -0.73 18.85 -16.70
C GLU A 273 -1.85 17.84 -16.46
N LYS A 274 -3.02 18.32 -15.99
CA LYS A 274 -4.17 17.47 -15.62
C LYS A 274 -3.76 16.31 -14.70
N CYS A 275 -2.87 16.59 -13.75
CA CYS A 275 -2.39 15.60 -12.78
C CYS A 275 -3.54 15.10 -11.92
N LEU A 276 -3.99 13.88 -12.18
CA LEU A 276 -4.92 13.17 -11.31
C LEU A 276 -4.11 12.31 -10.33
N PRO A 277 -4.57 12.07 -9.10
CA PRO A 277 -3.99 11.02 -8.27
C PRO A 277 -4.17 9.66 -8.96
N PHE A 278 -3.20 8.76 -8.81
CA PHE A 278 -3.38 7.34 -9.09
C PHE A 278 -4.51 6.76 -8.23
N PRO A 279 -5.11 5.62 -8.63
CA PRO A 279 -6.10 4.96 -7.79
C PRO A 279 -5.52 4.63 -6.40
N SER A 280 -6.39 4.49 -5.40
CA SER A 280 -5.99 4.04 -4.07
C SER A 280 -5.20 2.74 -4.17
N MET A 281 -3.97 2.73 -3.63
CA MET A 281 -3.13 1.53 -3.67
C MET A 281 -3.71 0.49 -2.70
N PRO A 282 -4.15 -0.68 -3.20
CA PRO A 282 -4.72 -1.73 -2.36
C PRO A 282 -3.69 -2.30 -1.38
N GLU A 283 -4.13 -2.86 -0.24
CA GLU A 283 -3.23 -3.45 0.75
C GLU A 283 -2.30 -4.53 0.19
N LEU A 284 -2.78 -5.29 -0.79
CA LEU A 284 -2.06 -6.37 -1.47
C LEU A 284 -1.00 -5.84 -2.45
N GLY A 285 -1.07 -4.56 -2.82
CA GLY A 285 -0.30 -3.95 -3.90
C GLY A 285 -0.91 -4.21 -5.28
N TRP A 286 -0.16 -3.80 -6.31
CA TRP A 286 -0.53 -3.98 -7.72
C TRP A 286 0.06 -5.27 -8.30
N GLY A 287 -0.75 -5.96 -9.09
CA GLY A 287 -0.48 -7.27 -9.70
C GLY A 287 -1.17 -8.42 -8.95
N PRO A 288 -0.87 -9.67 -9.35
CA PRO A 288 -1.33 -10.86 -8.66
C PRO A 288 -0.64 -10.99 -7.29
N GLY A 289 -1.43 -11.15 -6.23
CA GLY A 289 -0.93 -11.34 -4.87
C GLY A 289 -0.79 -12.81 -4.47
N PRO A 290 -0.16 -13.09 -3.32
CA PRO A 290 0.13 -14.46 -2.85
C PRO A 290 -1.12 -15.33 -2.63
N TYR A 291 -2.30 -14.72 -2.43
CA TYR A 291 -3.55 -15.44 -2.23
C TYR A 291 -4.04 -16.15 -3.51
N SER A 292 -3.63 -15.69 -4.71
CA SER A 292 -3.96 -16.35 -5.99
C SER A 292 -3.51 -17.82 -6.01
N MET A 293 -2.26 -18.08 -5.62
CA MET A 293 -1.72 -19.45 -5.52
C MET A 293 -2.40 -20.28 -4.42
N GLN A 294 -2.86 -19.65 -3.34
CA GLN A 294 -3.62 -20.34 -2.28
C GLN A 294 -5.00 -20.78 -2.77
N LEU A 295 -5.62 -20.00 -3.68
CA LEU A 295 -6.84 -20.37 -4.40
C LEU A 295 -6.62 -21.47 -5.45
N GLY A 296 -5.37 -21.84 -5.77
CA GLY A 296 -5.07 -22.75 -6.87
C GLY A 296 -5.02 -22.06 -8.24
N LEU A 297 -4.81 -20.75 -8.27
CA LEU A 297 -4.72 -19.94 -9.49
C LEU A 297 -3.30 -19.44 -9.73
N SER A 298 -2.88 -19.38 -10.99
CA SER A 298 -1.66 -18.70 -11.42
C SER A 298 -1.98 -17.63 -12.48
N PRO A 299 -1.34 -16.45 -12.43
CA PRO A 299 -1.58 -15.40 -13.42
C PRO A 299 -1.09 -15.85 -14.81
N LEU A 300 -1.96 -15.81 -15.82
CA LEU A 300 -1.66 -16.24 -17.19
C LEU A 300 -1.38 -15.06 -18.13
N SER A 301 -2.23 -14.02 -18.13
CA SER A 301 -2.05 -12.89 -19.07
C SER A 301 -1.18 -11.75 -18.55
N HIS A 302 -1.42 -11.28 -17.32
CA HIS A 302 -0.74 -10.08 -16.79
C HIS A 302 -0.15 -10.33 -15.41
N CYS A 303 1.18 -10.42 -15.34
CA CYS A 303 1.94 -10.37 -14.09
C CYS A 303 2.23 -8.93 -13.64
N SER A 304 2.10 -7.96 -14.56
CA SER A 304 2.26 -6.53 -14.28
C SER A 304 1.07 -5.96 -13.53
N GLY A 305 1.34 -5.04 -12.61
CA GLY A 305 0.32 -4.23 -11.95
C GLY A 305 -0.40 -3.21 -12.85
N GLU A 306 0.12 -2.94 -14.04
CA GLU A 306 -0.50 -2.06 -15.05
C GLU A 306 -0.95 -2.89 -16.26
N VAL A 307 -2.16 -2.66 -16.74
CA VAL A 307 -2.74 -3.29 -17.94
C VAL A 307 -3.30 -2.21 -18.85
N LYS A 308 -2.86 -2.21 -20.12
CA LYS A 308 -3.40 -1.31 -21.14
C LYS A 308 -4.59 -1.97 -21.82
N ALA A 309 -5.74 -1.30 -21.78
CA ALA A 309 -6.91 -1.72 -22.54
C ALA A 309 -6.68 -1.53 -24.05
N ASN A 310 -7.43 -2.27 -24.84
CA ASN A 310 -7.42 -2.13 -26.30
C ASN A 310 -8.01 -0.76 -26.73
N THR A 311 -8.02 -0.49 -28.05
CA THR A 311 -8.54 0.76 -28.63
C THR A 311 -10.02 1.02 -28.34
N LEU A 312 -10.76 -0.04 -28.00
CA LEU A 312 -12.16 -0.02 -27.63
C LEU A 312 -12.37 0.11 -26.12
N GLY A 313 -11.33 0.19 -25.31
CA GLY A 313 -11.45 0.27 -23.85
C GLY A 313 -11.78 -1.06 -23.17
N GLU A 314 -11.52 -2.19 -23.83
CA GLU A 314 -11.70 -3.53 -23.27
C GLU A 314 -10.37 -4.11 -22.81
N ALA A 315 -10.39 -4.86 -21.71
CA ALA A 315 -9.24 -5.61 -21.21
C ALA A 315 -9.66 -7.03 -20.79
N GLU A 316 -8.76 -8.00 -21.00
CA GLU A 316 -8.96 -9.39 -20.58
C GLU A 316 -7.81 -9.83 -19.66
N ILE A 317 -8.17 -10.22 -18.43
CA ILE A 317 -7.23 -10.68 -17.42
C ILE A 317 -7.53 -12.14 -17.10
N SER A 318 -6.56 -13.02 -17.27
CA SER A 318 -6.76 -14.46 -17.15
C SER A 318 -5.79 -15.10 -16.16
N PHE A 319 -6.31 -16.09 -15.45
CA PHE A 319 -5.59 -16.95 -14.52
C PHE A 319 -5.78 -18.40 -14.93
N GLU A 320 -4.71 -19.19 -14.91
CA GLU A 320 -4.78 -20.63 -15.08
C GLU A 320 -5.15 -21.30 -13.75
N VAL A 321 -6.02 -22.31 -13.83
CA VAL A 321 -6.37 -23.16 -12.68
C VAL A 321 -5.32 -24.27 -12.57
N CYS A 322 -4.43 -24.13 -11.58
CA CYS A 322 -3.35 -25.10 -11.35
C CYS A 322 -3.74 -26.19 -10.34
N ASP A 323 -4.70 -25.92 -9.44
CA ASP A 323 -5.15 -26.88 -8.42
C ASP A 323 -6.67 -26.81 -8.22
N TYR A 324 -7.41 -27.70 -8.90
CA TYR A 324 -8.86 -27.80 -8.81
C TYR A 324 -9.37 -28.18 -7.41
N ASN A 325 -8.57 -28.91 -6.63
CA ASN A 325 -8.98 -29.32 -5.28
C ASN A 325 -8.97 -28.13 -4.31
N ARG A 326 -8.00 -27.22 -4.46
CA ARG A 326 -7.96 -25.96 -3.69
C ARG A 326 -9.03 -24.97 -4.13
N LEU A 327 -9.30 -24.94 -5.43
CA LEU A 327 -10.27 -24.03 -6.01
C LEU A 327 -11.69 -24.35 -5.51
N GLY A 328 -12.05 -25.65 -5.47
CA GLY A 328 -13.37 -26.09 -5.02
C GLY A 328 -14.47 -25.52 -5.90
N ASN A 329 -15.41 -24.78 -5.29
CA ASN A 329 -16.46 -24.03 -6.00
C ASN A 329 -16.34 -22.53 -5.67
N PRO A 330 -15.39 -21.82 -6.29
CA PRO A 330 -15.10 -20.43 -5.95
C PRO A 330 -16.18 -19.51 -6.51
N MET A 331 -16.40 -18.40 -5.82
CA MET A 331 -17.06 -17.23 -6.37
C MET A 331 -16.01 -16.16 -6.61
N PHE A 332 -16.11 -15.50 -7.76
CA PHE A 332 -15.20 -14.43 -8.15
C PHE A 332 -15.95 -13.12 -8.30
N TYR A 333 -15.29 -12.04 -7.90
CA TYR A 333 -15.83 -10.69 -7.98
C TYR A 333 -14.79 -9.75 -8.55
N GLY A 334 -15.22 -8.83 -9.40
CA GLY A 334 -14.39 -7.78 -9.95
C GLY A 334 -14.98 -6.41 -9.62
N THR A 335 -14.20 -5.56 -8.94
CA THR A 335 -14.61 -4.20 -8.60
C THR A 335 -13.77 -3.21 -9.38
N LEU A 336 -14.42 -2.35 -10.17
CA LEU A 336 -13.77 -1.29 -10.95
C LEU A 336 -14.02 0.07 -10.29
N CYS A 337 -12.97 0.86 -10.04
CA CYS A 337 -13.07 2.25 -9.58
C CYS A 337 -12.28 3.19 -10.50
N LYS A 338 -12.70 4.46 -10.59
CA LYS A 338 -12.01 5.47 -11.41
C LYS A 338 -10.96 6.23 -10.59
N SER A 339 -9.82 6.55 -11.21
CA SER A 339 -8.84 7.46 -10.61
C SER A 339 -9.43 8.85 -10.35
N GLY A 340 -9.18 9.43 -9.17
CA GLY A 340 -9.46 10.84 -8.87
C GLY A 340 -10.75 11.18 -8.13
N SER A 341 -11.73 10.27 -8.01
CA SER A 341 -12.92 10.46 -7.16
C SER A 341 -12.83 9.65 -5.85
N ASN A 342 -13.81 9.77 -4.95
CA ASN A 342 -13.90 9.05 -3.66
C ASN A 342 -14.10 7.52 -3.82
N ASP A 343 -13.23 6.84 -4.58
CA ASP A 343 -13.29 5.41 -4.87
C ASP A 343 -14.69 4.94 -5.33
N GLU A 344 -15.35 5.73 -6.18
CA GLU A 344 -16.67 5.40 -6.72
C GLU A 344 -16.61 4.11 -7.54
N LYS A 345 -17.31 3.08 -7.06
CA LYS A 345 -17.42 1.78 -7.72
C LYS A 345 -18.30 1.90 -8.97
N ILE A 346 -17.75 1.52 -10.11
CA ILE A 346 -18.46 1.50 -11.39
C ILE A 346 -19.02 0.09 -11.61
N LYS A 347 -20.34 -0.03 -11.46
CA LYS A 347 -21.07 -1.30 -11.63
C LYS A 347 -21.15 -1.72 -13.10
N ASP A 348 -21.42 -3.01 -13.29
CA ASP A 348 -21.72 -3.61 -14.61
C ASP A 348 -20.59 -3.46 -15.64
N ARG A 349 -19.32 -3.37 -15.19
CA ARG A 349 -18.14 -3.23 -16.06
C ARG A 349 -17.21 -4.42 -16.08
N VAL A 350 -17.39 -5.34 -15.15
CA VAL A 350 -16.55 -6.53 -15.01
C VAL A 350 -17.45 -7.74 -14.98
N VAL A 351 -17.13 -8.73 -15.80
CA VAL A 351 -17.72 -10.06 -15.78
C VAL A 351 -16.60 -11.09 -15.83
N HIS A 352 -16.84 -12.29 -15.34
CA HIS A 352 -15.85 -13.35 -15.36
C HIS A 352 -16.43 -14.62 -15.97
N ARG A 353 -15.58 -15.46 -16.57
CA ARG A 353 -15.95 -16.77 -17.11
C ARG A 353 -14.90 -17.80 -16.72
N VAL A 354 -15.33 -19.04 -16.56
CA VAL A 354 -14.44 -20.17 -16.30
C VAL A 354 -14.55 -21.15 -17.46
N GLU A 355 -13.50 -21.25 -18.27
CA GLU A 355 -13.47 -22.09 -19.47
C GLU A 355 -12.06 -22.61 -19.74
N ASN A 356 -11.94 -23.83 -20.26
CA ASN A 356 -10.66 -24.43 -20.67
C ASN A 356 -9.55 -24.38 -19.59
N GLY A 357 -9.92 -24.59 -18.33
CA GLY A 357 -8.99 -24.53 -17.19
C GLY A 357 -8.49 -23.13 -16.83
N ARG A 358 -9.21 -22.09 -17.26
CA ARG A 358 -8.85 -20.69 -17.00
C ARG A 358 -10.03 -19.94 -16.37
N VAL A 359 -9.70 -19.02 -15.48
CA VAL A 359 -10.62 -17.99 -14.98
C VAL A 359 -10.27 -16.69 -15.70
N ILE A 360 -11.23 -16.13 -16.42
CA ILE A 360 -11.01 -14.98 -17.31
C ILE A 360 -11.95 -13.85 -16.91
N PHE A 361 -11.41 -12.68 -16.62
CA PHE A 361 -12.11 -11.45 -16.28
C PHE A 361 -12.12 -10.52 -17.50
N ASN A 362 -13.30 -10.21 -18.00
CA ASN A 362 -13.52 -9.24 -19.06
C ASN A 362 -13.94 -7.90 -18.47
N VAL A 363 -13.24 -6.84 -18.87
CA VAL A 363 -13.47 -5.50 -18.34
C VAL A 363 -13.77 -4.53 -19.47
N LYS A 364 -14.84 -3.73 -19.32
CA LYS A 364 -15.19 -2.61 -20.22
C LYS A 364 -15.02 -1.28 -19.51
N LEU A 365 -13.99 -0.53 -19.88
CA LEU A 365 -13.72 0.79 -19.31
C LEU A 365 -14.67 1.82 -19.91
N PRO A 366 -15.31 2.70 -19.12
CA PRO A 366 -16.38 3.56 -19.63
C PRO A 366 -15.89 4.65 -20.60
N LYS A 367 -14.74 5.27 -20.31
CA LYS A 367 -14.14 6.37 -21.10
C LYS A 367 -12.61 6.34 -20.98
N ARG A 368 -11.94 7.20 -21.73
CA ARG A 368 -10.50 7.47 -21.56
C ARG A 368 -10.16 7.79 -20.10
N GLY A 369 -9.07 7.21 -19.59
CA GLY A 369 -8.58 7.45 -18.24
C GLY A 369 -7.94 6.22 -17.61
N GLU A 370 -7.68 6.36 -16.31
CA GLU A 370 -7.07 5.33 -15.46
C GLU A 370 -8.11 4.83 -14.46
N TYR A 371 -8.08 3.52 -14.19
CA TYR A 371 -9.02 2.83 -13.32
C TYR A 371 -8.29 1.80 -12.46
N SER A 372 -8.78 1.52 -11.26
CA SER A 372 -8.37 0.36 -10.49
C SER A 372 -9.35 -0.78 -10.69
N LEU A 373 -8.82 -1.98 -10.90
CA LEU A 373 -9.56 -3.23 -10.84
C LEU A 373 -9.06 -4.01 -9.63
N ALA A 374 -9.96 -4.32 -8.70
CA ALA A 374 -9.74 -5.28 -7.62
C ALA A 374 -10.45 -6.60 -7.94
N ILE A 375 -9.75 -7.71 -7.76
CA ILE A 375 -10.28 -9.06 -8.01
C ILE A 375 -10.26 -9.87 -6.72
N ASP A 376 -11.45 -10.33 -6.32
CA ASP A 376 -11.68 -11.10 -5.10
C ASP A 376 -12.15 -12.52 -5.43
N GLY A 377 -11.78 -13.48 -4.59
CA GLY A 377 -12.12 -14.89 -4.75
C GLY A 377 -12.42 -15.56 -3.41
N THR A 378 -13.29 -16.57 -3.43
CA THR A 378 -13.63 -17.39 -2.25
C THR A 378 -12.97 -18.77 -2.33
N SER A 379 -12.64 -19.35 -1.16
CA SER A 379 -12.17 -20.73 -1.03
C SER A 379 -12.81 -21.39 0.20
N GLY A 380 -13.03 -22.70 0.12
CA GLY A 380 -13.46 -23.53 1.25
C GLY A 380 -14.95 -23.46 1.59
N LYS A 381 -15.33 -24.09 2.71
CA LYS A 381 -16.73 -24.31 3.13
C LYS A 381 -17.48 -23.07 3.64
N LYS A 382 -16.76 -22.00 4.01
CA LYS A 382 -17.31 -20.69 4.42
C LYS A 382 -16.78 -19.62 3.46
N PRO A 383 -17.53 -19.22 2.43
CA PRO A 383 -17.02 -18.35 1.38
C PRO A 383 -16.93 -16.90 1.86
N THR A 384 -15.77 -16.49 2.36
CA THR A 384 -15.45 -15.06 2.55
C THR A 384 -14.63 -14.58 1.36
N PRO A 385 -15.10 -13.59 0.58
CA PRO A 385 -14.32 -13.01 -0.51
C PRO A 385 -13.01 -12.44 0.02
N ARG A 386 -11.93 -12.73 -0.67
CA ARG A 386 -10.60 -12.19 -0.36
C ARG A 386 -9.92 -11.74 -1.62
N ASN A 387 -9.35 -10.55 -1.56
CA ASN A 387 -8.59 -9.96 -2.65
C ASN A 387 -7.36 -10.81 -2.99
N PHE A 388 -7.22 -11.18 -4.27
CA PHE A 388 -6.07 -11.94 -4.75
C PHE A 388 -5.30 -11.27 -5.88
N ALA A 389 -5.84 -10.24 -6.51
CA ALA A 389 -5.12 -9.45 -7.52
C ALA A 389 -5.70 -8.05 -7.65
N ASN A 390 -4.84 -7.08 -7.99
CA ASN A 390 -5.27 -5.72 -8.33
C ASN A 390 -4.53 -5.21 -9.56
N TYR A 391 -5.19 -4.44 -10.43
CA TYR A 391 -4.59 -3.92 -11.66
C TYR A 391 -4.98 -2.47 -11.90
N MET A 392 -4.02 -1.64 -12.28
CA MET A 392 -4.30 -0.32 -12.83
C MET A 392 -4.58 -0.49 -14.33
N LEU A 393 -5.81 -0.22 -14.74
CA LEU A 393 -6.24 -0.28 -16.13
C LEU A 393 -6.11 1.10 -16.77
N VAL A 394 -5.43 1.17 -17.92
CA VAL A 394 -5.26 2.42 -18.68
C VAL A 394 -6.00 2.32 -19.99
N SER A 395 -6.85 3.31 -20.29
CA SER A 395 -7.59 3.40 -21.55
C SER A 395 -7.33 4.70 -22.27
N ASP A 396 -6.99 4.60 -23.56
CA ASP A 396 -6.93 5.72 -24.51
C ASP A 396 -8.09 5.72 -25.51
N GLN A 397 -9.20 5.03 -25.18
CA GLN A 397 -10.38 4.95 -26.04
C GLN A 397 -10.94 6.34 -26.38
N ARG A 398 -11.42 6.49 -27.62
CA ARG A 398 -12.06 7.75 -28.08
C ARG A 398 -13.56 7.75 -27.88
N LEU A 399 -14.18 6.59 -28.10
CA LEU A 399 -15.61 6.36 -27.91
C LEU A 399 -15.82 5.75 -26.52
N GLY A 400 -16.97 6.02 -25.90
CA GLY A 400 -17.31 5.38 -24.64
C GLY A 400 -17.85 3.96 -24.86
N GLN A 401 -17.60 3.07 -23.90
CA GLN A 401 -18.13 1.71 -23.91
C GLN A 401 -19.46 1.57 -23.17
N THR A 402 -20.29 0.67 -23.69
CA THR A 402 -21.51 0.23 -23.00
C THR A 402 -21.15 -0.64 -21.80
N SER A 403 -22.00 -0.62 -20.77
CA SER A 403 -21.89 -1.56 -19.65
C SER A 403 -22.31 -2.96 -20.10
N TYR A 404 -21.89 -3.97 -19.35
CA TYR A 404 -22.51 -5.28 -19.41
C TYR A 404 -23.97 -5.21 -18.90
N PRO A 405 -24.83 -6.15 -19.30
CA PRO A 405 -26.16 -6.30 -18.72
C PRO A 405 -26.08 -6.59 -17.22
N ARG A 406 -27.06 -6.10 -16.46
CA ARG A 406 -27.14 -6.34 -15.00
C ARG A 406 -27.43 -7.82 -14.70
N GLY A 407 -26.91 -8.32 -13.58
CA GLY A 407 -27.17 -9.68 -13.08
C GLY A 407 -26.27 -10.79 -13.65
N PHE A 408 -25.11 -10.41 -14.17
CA PHE A 408 -24.08 -11.30 -14.73
C PHE A 408 -22.72 -11.18 -14.00
N ASP A 409 -22.71 -10.52 -12.84
CA ASP A 409 -21.56 -10.31 -11.97
C ASP A 409 -21.10 -11.60 -11.26
N GLU A 410 -22.00 -12.55 -11.02
CA GLU A 410 -21.72 -13.91 -10.51
C GLU A 410 -21.11 -14.85 -11.56
N GLY A 411 -20.61 -14.29 -12.65
CA GLY A 411 -19.93 -15.00 -13.73
C GLY A 411 -20.86 -15.44 -14.84
N ILE A 412 -20.29 -15.65 -16.02
CA ILE A 412 -20.97 -16.09 -17.23
C ILE A 412 -20.46 -17.47 -17.63
N GLY A 413 -21.26 -18.18 -18.41
CA GLY A 413 -21.02 -19.55 -18.83
C GLY A 413 -21.82 -20.57 -18.01
N ARG A 414 -21.28 -21.79 -17.96
CA ARG A 414 -21.90 -22.96 -17.32
C ARG A 414 -22.07 -22.77 -15.82
N LYS A 415 -23.26 -23.09 -15.28
CA LYS A 415 -23.56 -23.10 -13.85
C LYS A 415 -23.64 -24.53 -13.29
N LEU A 416 -23.64 -24.66 -11.96
CA LEU A 416 -23.72 -25.97 -11.28
C LEU A 416 -24.98 -26.76 -11.66
N ALA A 417 -26.11 -26.08 -11.86
CA ALA A 417 -27.37 -26.72 -12.24
C ALA A 417 -27.27 -27.43 -13.61
N CYS A 418 -26.42 -26.94 -14.51
CA CYS A 418 -26.19 -27.51 -15.83
C CYS A 418 -25.72 -28.97 -15.74
N SER A 419 -24.78 -29.27 -14.86
CA SER A 419 -24.31 -30.64 -14.65
C SER A 419 -25.30 -31.50 -13.87
N ARG A 420 -26.08 -30.92 -12.94
CA ARG A 420 -27.09 -31.67 -12.17
C ARG A 420 -28.29 -32.09 -13.01
N PHE A 421 -28.68 -31.27 -13.97
CA PHE A 421 -29.82 -31.53 -14.86
C PHE A 421 -29.43 -32.23 -16.16
N ASP A 422 -28.17 -32.66 -16.28
CA ASP A 422 -27.60 -33.29 -17.46
C ASP A 422 -27.85 -32.50 -18.76
N ILE A 423 -27.58 -31.20 -18.68
CA ILE A 423 -27.73 -30.25 -19.80
C ILE A 423 -26.34 -29.93 -20.34
N GLU A 424 -26.18 -30.00 -21.66
CA GLU A 424 -24.91 -29.70 -22.32
C GLU A 424 -25.09 -28.66 -23.43
N PRO A 425 -24.31 -27.56 -23.45
CA PRO A 425 -24.35 -26.60 -24.54
C PRO A 425 -23.76 -27.23 -25.82
N LEU A 426 -24.51 -27.21 -26.93
CA LEU A 426 -24.08 -27.77 -28.21
C LEU A 426 -23.47 -26.71 -29.14
N SER A 427 -24.04 -25.50 -29.16
CA SER A 427 -23.60 -24.43 -30.07
C SER A 427 -22.42 -23.61 -29.52
N HIS A 428 -22.51 -23.18 -28.26
CA HIS A 428 -21.64 -22.17 -27.67
C HIS A 428 -21.30 -22.57 -26.24
N SER A 429 -20.08 -23.04 -26.03
CA SER A 429 -19.57 -23.40 -24.70
C SER A 429 -19.04 -22.19 -23.93
N SER A 430 -18.57 -21.15 -24.62
CA SER A 430 -18.18 -19.89 -23.95
C SER A 430 -19.41 -19.09 -23.54
N GLY A 431 -19.36 -18.51 -22.33
CA GLY A 431 -20.38 -17.57 -21.87
C GLY A 431 -20.34 -16.22 -22.59
N LEU A 432 -19.27 -15.90 -23.32
CA LEU A 432 -19.17 -14.67 -24.11
C LEU A 432 -19.28 -15.02 -25.61
N ILE A 433 -20.27 -14.44 -26.29
CA ILE A 433 -20.53 -14.68 -27.72
C ILE A 433 -20.40 -13.35 -28.46
N HIS A 434 -19.68 -13.36 -29.59
CA HIS A 434 -19.64 -12.23 -30.51
C HIS A 434 -20.42 -12.59 -31.77
N VAL A 435 -21.39 -11.76 -32.15
CA VAL A 435 -22.24 -11.95 -33.33
C VAL A 435 -22.16 -10.75 -34.25
N GLN A 436 -22.22 -11.02 -35.55
CA GLN A 436 -22.21 -10.01 -36.61
C GLN A 436 -23.56 -9.86 -37.32
N GLN A 437 -24.51 -10.72 -36.98
CA GLN A 437 -25.85 -10.79 -37.57
C GLN A 437 -26.90 -10.48 -36.51
N GLU A 438 -28.05 -9.95 -36.94
CA GLU A 438 -29.19 -9.67 -36.05
C GLU A 438 -29.79 -10.94 -35.45
N GLU A 439 -29.71 -12.06 -36.16
CA GLU A 439 -30.24 -13.34 -35.71
C GLU A 439 -29.11 -14.35 -35.54
N PHE A 440 -29.18 -15.13 -34.47
CA PHE A 440 -28.30 -16.26 -34.21
C PHE A 440 -29.03 -17.32 -33.38
N GLU A 441 -28.41 -18.49 -33.25
CA GLU A 441 -29.00 -19.63 -32.56
C GLU A 441 -28.08 -20.12 -31.45
N ILE A 442 -28.69 -20.51 -30.33
CA ILE A 442 -28.04 -21.33 -29.31
C ILE A 442 -28.79 -22.64 -29.11
N SER A 443 -28.06 -23.70 -28.81
CA SER A 443 -28.63 -25.04 -28.67
C SER A 443 -28.05 -25.80 -27.47
N PHE A 444 -28.90 -26.60 -26.85
CA PHE A 444 -28.57 -27.45 -25.70
C PHE A 444 -29.06 -28.87 -25.94
N LYS A 445 -28.22 -29.84 -25.59
CA LYS A 445 -28.64 -31.22 -25.37
C LYS A 445 -29.32 -31.29 -24.01
N VAL A 446 -30.51 -31.90 -23.98
CA VAL A 446 -31.34 -32.03 -22.78
C VAL A 446 -31.94 -33.42 -22.70
N SER A 447 -32.21 -33.88 -21.48
CA SER A 447 -33.05 -35.06 -21.28
C SER A 447 -34.52 -34.77 -21.65
N PRO A 448 -35.30 -35.80 -22.07
CA PRO A 448 -36.72 -35.64 -22.42
C PRO A 448 -37.56 -34.97 -21.33
N ASP A 449 -37.16 -35.18 -20.08
CA ASP A 449 -37.85 -34.74 -18.86
C ASP A 449 -37.40 -33.35 -18.35
N SER A 450 -36.47 -32.70 -19.04
CA SER A 450 -35.96 -31.37 -18.67
C SER A 450 -36.77 -30.26 -19.34
N GLU A 451 -37.04 -29.18 -18.61
CA GLU A 451 -37.65 -27.95 -19.11
C GLU A 451 -36.64 -26.81 -19.02
N LEU A 452 -36.42 -26.10 -20.13
CA LEU A 452 -35.55 -24.93 -20.21
C LEU A 452 -36.37 -23.69 -20.56
N SER A 453 -35.95 -22.53 -20.05
CA SER A 453 -36.48 -21.23 -20.43
C SER A 453 -35.35 -20.23 -20.57
N LEU A 454 -35.42 -19.40 -21.61
CA LEU A 454 -34.43 -18.37 -21.90
C LEU A 454 -35.00 -16.96 -21.68
N SER A 455 -34.24 -16.12 -21.00
CA SER A 455 -34.55 -14.70 -20.76
C SER A 455 -33.54 -13.82 -21.49
N LEU A 456 -34.01 -12.94 -22.38
CA LEU A 456 -33.19 -11.92 -23.05
C LEU A 456 -33.24 -10.61 -22.27
N ILE A 457 -32.07 -10.07 -21.92
CA ILE A 457 -31.89 -8.84 -21.13
C ILE A 457 -31.04 -7.87 -21.94
N GLY A 458 -31.45 -6.61 -22.04
CA GLY A 458 -30.68 -5.56 -22.72
C GLY A 458 -31.27 -4.18 -22.47
N SER A 459 -30.47 -3.12 -22.66
CA SER A 459 -30.93 -1.72 -22.53
C SER A 459 -32.10 -1.39 -23.46
N ASP A 460 -32.10 -1.99 -24.65
CA ASP A 460 -33.07 -1.75 -25.71
C ASP A 460 -34.16 -2.83 -25.79
N VAL A 461 -34.23 -3.73 -24.80
CA VAL A 461 -35.21 -4.82 -24.76
C VAL A 461 -36.25 -4.54 -23.68
N MET A 462 -37.47 -4.19 -24.10
CA MET A 462 -38.61 -4.11 -23.20
C MET A 462 -39.02 -5.52 -22.75
N VAL A 463 -39.43 -5.67 -21.49
CA VAL A 463 -39.85 -6.97 -20.92
C VAL A 463 -40.99 -7.59 -21.74
N SER A 464 -41.91 -6.77 -22.25
CA SER A 464 -43.04 -7.19 -23.10
C SER A 464 -42.61 -7.80 -24.43
N ASP A 465 -41.49 -7.36 -24.99
CA ASP A 465 -41.00 -7.78 -26.32
C ASP A 465 -39.97 -8.90 -26.24
N SER A 466 -39.37 -9.13 -25.06
CA SER A 466 -38.37 -10.19 -24.83
C SER A 466 -38.80 -11.58 -25.32
N ARG A 467 -40.08 -11.95 -25.12
CA ARG A 467 -40.65 -13.22 -25.59
C ARG A 467 -40.85 -13.30 -27.10
N ARG A 468 -40.96 -12.17 -27.80
CA ARG A 468 -41.10 -12.12 -29.27
C ARG A 468 -39.77 -12.21 -29.99
N LEU A 469 -38.69 -11.87 -29.29
CA LEU A 469 -37.32 -11.88 -29.82
C LEU A 469 -36.64 -13.24 -29.68
N VAL A 470 -37.28 -14.19 -29.00
CA VAL A 470 -36.76 -15.55 -28.78
C VAL A 470 -37.80 -16.54 -29.29
N SER A 471 -37.40 -17.40 -30.21
CA SER A 471 -38.22 -18.52 -30.67
C SER A 471 -37.55 -19.83 -30.28
N GLU A 472 -38.32 -20.73 -29.69
CA GLU A 472 -37.87 -22.05 -29.24
C GLU A 472 -38.30 -23.13 -30.24
N SER A 473 -37.38 -24.05 -30.54
CA SER A 473 -37.69 -25.30 -31.24
C SER A 473 -37.10 -26.47 -30.45
N ARG A 474 -37.90 -27.52 -30.24
CA ARG A 474 -37.51 -28.69 -29.45
C ARG A 474 -37.60 -29.96 -30.29
N THR A 475 -36.58 -30.80 -30.14
CA THR A 475 -36.51 -32.19 -30.61
C THR A 475 -36.43 -33.12 -29.40
N GLU A 476 -36.37 -34.44 -29.58
CA GLU A 476 -36.36 -35.40 -28.45
C GLU A 476 -35.19 -35.18 -27.47
N ASP A 477 -34.01 -34.81 -27.98
CA ASP A 477 -32.78 -34.67 -27.18
C ASP A 477 -32.17 -33.27 -27.20
N THR A 478 -32.73 -32.34 -27.99
CA THR A 478 -32.14 -31.02 -28.23
C THR A 478 -33.18 -29.91 -28.19
N ILE A 479 -32.89 -28.83 -27.46
CA ILE A 479 -33.61 -27.56 -27.50
C ILE A 479 -32.77 -26.52 -28.21
N ARG A 480 -33.37 -25.76 -29.13
CA ARG A 480 -32.73 -24.66 -29.84
C ARG A 480 -33.51 -23.36 -29.67
N TYR A 481 -32.79 -22.29 -29.36
CA TYR A 481 -33.30 -20.94 -29.24
C TYR A 481 -32.74 -20.10 -30.37
N LYS A 482 -33.63 -19.63 -31.26
CA LYS A 482 -33.30 -18.62 -32.25
C LYS A 482 -33.62 -17.24 -31.66
N ILE A 483 -32.60 -16.41 -31.53
CA ILE A 483 -32.65 -15.10 -30.87
C ILE A 483 -32.45 -14.00 -31.91
N ARG A 484 -33.27 -12.95 -31.83
CA ARG A 484 -33.18 -11.75 -32.66
C ARG A 484 -32.79 -10.53 -31.82
N LEU A 485 -31.71 -9.87 -32.19
CA LEU A 485 -31.15 -8.69 -31.52
C LEU A 485 -31.55 -7.42 -32.28
N PRO A 486 -32.29 -6.48 -31.65
CA PRO A 486 -32.90 -5.36 -32.35
C PRO A 486 -31.90 -4.29 -32.79
N LYS A 487 -30.78 -4.13 -32.08
CA LYS A 487 -29.74 -3.11 -32.34
C LYS A 487 -28.37 -3.60 -31.95
N GLU A 488 -27.32 -2.97 -32.47
CA GLU A 488 -25.96 -3.19 -31.98
C GLU A 488 -25.85 -2.87 -30.49
N GLY A 489 -25.15 -3.72 -29.74
CA GLY A 489 -25.06 -3.57 -28.30
C GLY A 489 -24.61 -4.84 -27.58
N THR A 490 -24.68 -4.77 -26.25
CA THR A 490 -24.35 -5.90 -25.36
C THR A 490 -25.65 -6.40 -24.73
N TYR A 491 -25.94 -7.69 -24.89
CA TYR A 491 -27.13 -8.36 -24.41
C TYR A 491 -26.78 -9.48 -23.46
N GLY A 492 -27.68 -9.80 -22.53
CA GLY A 492 -27.54 -10.89 -21.57
C GLY A 492 -28.60 -11.94 -21.85
N LEU A 493 -28.21 -13.22 -21.84
CA LEU A 493 -29.14 -14.35 -21.91
C LEU A 493 -29.01 -15.15 -20.62
N LYS A 494 -30.11 -15.30 -19.89
CA LYS A 494 -30.17 -16.17 -18.72
C LYS A 494 -31.01 -17.40 -19.06
N VAL A 495 -30.38 -18.57 -19.05
CA VAL A 495 -31.00 -19.87 -19.28
C VAL A 495 -31.25 -20.52 -17.94
N ILE A 496 -32.52 -20.70 -17.61
CA ILE A 496 -32.96 -21.39 -16.40
C ILE A 496 -33.56 -22.75 -16.78
N GLY A 497 -33.39 -23.74 -15.93
CA GLY A 497 -33.88 -25.09 -16.17
C GLY A 497 -34.45 -25.75 -14.92
N LYS A 498 -35.26 -26.78 -15.12
CA LYS A 498 -35.70 -27.72 -14.08
C LYS A 498 -35.86 -29.12 -14.68
N THR A 499 -35.85 -30.12 -13.82
CA THR A 499 -36.24 -31.51 -14.12
C THR A 499 -37.57 -31.84 -13.47
N ILE A 500 -38.19 -32.98 -13.81
CA ILE A 500 -39.43 -33.48 -13.16
C ILE A 500 -39.27 -33.59 -11.64
N GLU A 501 -38.07 -33.91 -11.14
CA GLU A 501 -37.79 -34.08 -9.72
C GLU A 501 -37.69 -32.76 -8.95
N THR A 502 -37.43 -31.65 -9.65
CA THR A 502 -37.21 -30.32 -9.04
C THR A 502 -38.38 -29.37 -9.30
N THR A 503 -38.93 -28.78 -8.24
CA THR A 503 -40.08 -27.86 -8.34
C THR A 503 -39.68 -26.42 -8.73
N GLN A 504 -38.42 -26.04 -8.59
CA GLN A 504 -37.92 -24.69 -8.86
C GLN A 504 -36.98 -24.65 -10.06
N PHE A 505 -37.11 -23.61 -10.89
CA PHE A 505 -36.15 -23.31 -11.95
C PHE A 505 -34.85 -22.80 -11.33
N GLU A 506 -33.73 -23.36 -11.78
CA GLU A 506 -32.38 -22.94 -11.40
C GLU A 506 -31.61 -22.41 -12.59
N ASN A 507 -30.66 -21.52 -12.34
CA ASN A 507 -29.80 -20.96 -13.38
C ASN A 507 -28.82 -22.01 -13.90
N VAL A 508 -28.93 -22.33 -15.20
CA VAL A 508 -28.17 -23.38 -15.89
C VAL A 508 -27.02 -22.77 -16.68
N TYR A 509 -27.26 -21.66 -17.36
CA TYR A 509 -26.27 -21.01 -18.20
C TYR A 509 -26.53 -19.51 -18.32
N ASP A 510 -25.48 -18.73 -18.23
CA ASP A 510 -25.53 -17.29 -18.49
C ASP A 510 -24.66 -16.94 -19.70
N TYR A 511 -25.21 -16.22 -20.67
CA TYR A 511 -24.43 -15.69 -21.80
C TYR A 511 -24.45 -14.17 -21.80
N ILE A 512 -23.35 -13.59 -22.26
CA ILE A 512 -23.29 -12.22 -22.75
C ILE A 512 -23.02 -12.28 -24.24
N VAL A 513 -23.83 -11.55 -24.99
CA VAL A 513 -23.78 -11.51 -26.46
C VAL A 513 -23.47 -10.09 -26.89
N GLU A 514 -22.38 -9.94 -27.64
CA GLU A 514 -21.97 -8.68 -28.24
C GLU A 514 -22.31 -8.68 -29.72
N TYR A 515 -23.28 -7.85 -30.09
CA TYR A 515 -23.69 -7.68 -31.48
C TYR A 515 -23.08 -6.42 -32.07
N ARG A 516 -22.28 -6.60 -33.12
CA ARG A 516 -21.72 -5.51 -33.94
C ARG A 516 -21.86 -5.84 -35.42
N ASN A 517 -22.58 -5.01 -36.18
CA ASN A 517 -22.73 -5.21 -37.61
C ASN A 517 -21.53 -4.57 -38.34
N PRO A 518 -20.73 -5.34 -39.09
CA PRO A 518 -19.55 -4.81 -39.78
C PRO A 518 -19.89 -3.73 -40.84
N HIS A 519 -21.14 -3.67 -41.32
CA HIS A 519 -21.56 -2.67 -42.31
C HIS A 519 -21.95 -1.30 -41.73
N SER A 520 -22.08 -1.15 -40.41
CA SER A 520 -22.42 0.15 -39.79
C SER A 520 -21.22 1.11 -39.71
N ILE A 521 -20.00 0.59 -39.86
CA ILE A 521 -18.72 1.34 -39.80
C ILE A 521 -18.60 2.39 -40.94
N LEU A 522 -19.35 2.24 -42.03
CA LEU A 522 -19.33 3.18 -43.17
C LEU A 522 -20.37 4.32 -43.06
N ALA A 523 -21.30 4.28 -42.10
CA ALA A 523 -22.36 5.28 -41.95
C ALA A 523 -22.11 6.30 -40.83
N GLY A 524 -21.07 6.12 -40.01
CA GLY A 524 -20.77 6.92 -38.81
C GLY A 524 -20.06 8.26 -39.03
N SER A 525 -20.02 8.79 -40.25
CA SER A 525 -19.40 10.08 -40.57
C SER A 525 -20.36 11.01 -41.28
N ARG A 526 -21.43 11.43 -40.59
CA ARG A 526 -22.14 12.72 -40.80
C ARG A 526 -23.33 12.82 -39.84
N GLN A 527 -23.13 13.52 -38.72
CA GLN A 527 -23.96 14.64 -38.28
C GLN A 527 -23.53 15.09 -36.88
N ALA A 528 -22.83 16.21 -36.86
CA ALA A 528 -22.75 17.09 -35.70
C ALA A 528 -23.69 18.28 -35.93
N THR A 529 -24.26 18.76 -34.82
CA THR A 529 -25.01 20.01 -34.57
C THR A 529 -26.41 20.15 -35.20
N VAL A 530 -27.44 20.47 -34.40
CA VAL A 530 -27.90 21.83 -34.04
C VAL A 530 -29.08 21.75 -33.03
N GLY A 531 -29.00 22.55 -31.95
CA GLY A 531 -30.04 23.46 -31.43
C GLY A 531 -31.31 22.95 -30.72
N GLY A 532 -31.69 23.64 -29.63
CA GLY A 532 -33.10 23.76 -29.19
C GLY A 532 -33.34 23.93 -27.69
N GLU A 533 -33.61 25.17 -27.25
CA GLU A 533 -34.09 25.56 -25.93
C GLU A 533 -35.56 25.15 -25.64
N ASN A 534 -35.89 25.10 -24.34
CA ASN A 534 -37.20 25.32 -23.68
C ASN A 534 -38.46 24.59 -24.16
N ALA A 535 -39.06 23.79 -23.25
CA ALA A 535 -40.49 23.86 -22.94
C ALA A 535 -40.85 23.16 -21.61
N LEU A 536 -41.68 23.84 -20.84
CA LEU A 536 -42.31 23.44 -19.58
C LEU A 536 -43.47 22.43 -19.79
N ASN A 537 -43.52 21.40 -18.94
CA ASN A 537 -44.69 20.70 -18.32
C ASN A 537 -45.85 20.16 -19.19
N PRO A 538 -46.71 19.21 -18.72
CA PRO A 538 -46.94 18.77 -17.33
C PRO A 538 -46.94 17.24 -17.08
N LEU A 539 -46.92 16.90 -15.78
CA LEU A 539 -47.09 15.56 -15.24
C LEU A 539 -48.43 14.94 -15.60
N GLY A 540 -48.38 13.71 -16.13
CA GLY A 540 -49.47 12.76 -16.20
C GLY A 540 -49.40 11.80 -15.00
N SER A 541 -50.53 11.70 -14.32
CA SER A 541 -50.83 10.89 -13.14
C SER A 541 -50.42 9.41 -13.23
N ASN A 542 -49.74 8.93 -12.19
CA ASN A 542 -49.85 7.53 -11.76
C ASN A 542 -50.38 7.52 -10.32
N LYS A 543 -51.53 6.85 -10.10
CA LYS A 543 -51.96 6.43 -8.75
C LYS A 543 -50.94 5.44 -8.19
N PRO A 544 -50.86 5.29 -6.86
CA PRO A 544 -51.25 3.97 -6.37
C PRO A 544 -51.99 3.97 -5.02
N HIS A 545 -52.52 2.78 -4.77
CA HIS A 545 -53.04 2.21 -3.54
C HIS A 545 -52.36 2.64 -2.22
N ASP A 546 -53.18 2.56 -1.18
CA ASP A 546 -52.93 2.48 0.27
C ASP A 546 -52.42 3.76 0.96
N LEU A 547 -53.38 4.46 1.58
CA LEU A 547 -53.19 5.59 2.48
C LEU A 547 -52.47 5.14 3.77
N LEU A 548 -51.14 5.17 3.74
CA LEU A 548 -50.31 5.27 4.94
C LEU A 548 -50.25 6.75 5.38
N SER A 549 -50.31 7.00 6.69
CA SER A 549 -50.27 8.38 7.21
C SER A 549 -48.95 9.08 6.83
N PRO A 550 -48.90 10.43 6.72
CA PRO A 550 -47.68 11.17 6.36
C PRO A 550 -46.44 10.77 7.18
N ALA A 551 -46.63 10.42 8.46
CA ALA A 551 -45.57 9.96 9.34
C ALA A 551 -45.02 8.56 8.98
N ALA A 552 -45.82 7.68 8.39
CA ALA A 552 -45.38 6.37 7.92
C ALA A 552 -44.58 6.45 6.61
N THR A 553 -44.92 7.40 5.73
CA THR A 553 -44.15 7.68 4.51
C THR A 553 -42.77 8.25 4.81
N ILE A 554 -42.66 9.17 5.78
CA ILE A 554 -41.37 9.72 6.22
C ILE A 554 -40.50 8.62 6.86
N ARG A 555 -41.07 7.77 7.72
CA ARG A 555 -40.32 6.63 8.31
C ARG A 555 -39.75 5.69 7.26
N LYS A 556 -40.54 5.33 6.25
CA LYS A 556 -40.08 4.48 5.16
C LYS A 556 -38.95 5.14 4.35
N ARG A 557 -39.01 6.47 4.14
CA ARG A 557 -37.91 7.24 3.54
C ARG A 557 -36.64 7.21 4.40
N ILE A 558 -36.77 7.39 5.72
CA ILE A 558 -35.65 7.33 6.66
C ILE A 558 -35.00 5.94 6.64
N ASP A 559 -35.79 4.86 6.73
CA ASP A 559 -35.24 3.50 6.76
C ASP A 559 -34.52 3.16 5.43
N VAL A 560 -35.07 3.57 4.28
CA VAL A 560 -34.42 3.40 2.96
C VAL A 560 -33.13 4.22 2.87
N ALA A 561 -33.12 5.46 3.38
CA ALA A 561 -31.93 6.31 3.35
C ALA A 561 -30.82 5.82 4.29
N ILE A 562 -31.18 5.20 5.44
CA ILE A 562 -30.22 4.55 6.34
C ILE A 562 -29.62 3.30 5.67
N GLU A 563 -30.44 2.45 5.04
CA GLU A 563 -29.96 1.26 4.31
C GLU A 563 -29.05 1.62 3.13
N ALA A 564 -29.28 2.76 2.50
CA ALA A 564 -28.47 3.26 1.39
C ALA A 564 -27.24 4.08 1.82
N GLU A 565 -27.07 4.36 3.13
CA GLU A 565 -26.07 5.30 3.68
C GLU A 565 -26.10 6.69 2.98
N ASP A 566 -27.29 7.18 2.61
CA ASP A 566 -27.47 8.43 1.86
C ASP A 566 -27.44 9.67 2.78
N GLU A 567 -26.27 10.28 2.92
CA GLU A 567 -26.03 11.49 3.73
C GLU A 567 -27.00 12.64 3.37
N TYR A 568 -27.26 12.85 2.08
CA TYR A 568 -28.03 14.00 1.60
C TYR A 568 -29.52 13.84 1.89
N GLU A 569 -30.08 12.66 1.63
CA GLU A 569 -31.48 12.37 1.93
C GLU A 569 -31.75 12.36 3.45
N LEU A 570 -30.81 11.84 4.26
CA LEU A 570 -30.91 11.87 5.72
C LEU A 570 -30.86 13.29 6.30
N ALA A 571 -29.97 14.14 5.77
CA ALA A 571 -29.89 15.55 6.16
C ALA A 571 -31.13 16.34 5.73
N ALA A 572 -31.60 16.15 4.50
CA ALA A 572 -32.82 16.79 3.99
C ALA A 572 -34.06 16.38 4.80
N THR A 573 -34.16 15.09 5.17
CA THR A 573 -35.27 14.58 5.99
C THR A 573 -35.19 15.09 7.44
N LEU A 574 -33.98 15.27 7.98
CA LEU A 574 -33.78 15.90 9.28
C LEU A 574 -34.23 17.37 9.27
N ASP A 575 -33.88 18.12 8.23
CA ASP A 575 -34.30 19.52 8.07
C ASP A 575 -35.81 19.63 7.90
N GLU A 576 -36.44 18.75 7.11
CA GLU A 576 -37.91 18.67 6.94
C GLU A 576 -38.62 18.41 8.29
N LEU A 577 -38.08 17.51 9.12
CA LEU A 577 -38.62 17.20 10.46
C LEU A 577 -38.38 18.32 11.49
N MET A 578 -37.27 19.05 11.37
CA MET A 578 -36.97 20.19 12.23
C MET A 578 -37.84 21.42 11.88
N LEU A 579 -38.10 21.66 10.59
CA LEU A 579 -38.93 22.76 10.08
C LEU A 579 -40.42 22.55 10.35
N SER A 580 -40.88 21.30 10.35
CA SER A 580 -42.28 20.95 10.65
C SER A 580 -42.67 21.08 12.12
N GLY A 581 -41.71 21.40 13.01
CA GLY A 581 -41.99 21.76 14.41
C GLY A 581 -42.59 20.62 15.25
N VAL A 582 -42.20 19.37 14.99
CA VAL A 582 -42.79 18.20 15.66
C VAL A 582 -42.44 18.18 17.16
N THR A 583 -43.44 18.43 18.01
CA THR A 583 -43.29 18.49 19.49
C THR A 583 -43.57 17.16 20.20
N GLY A 584 -44.06 16.14 19.49
CA GLY A 584 -44.38 14.84 20.06
C GLY A 584 -43.15 13.98 20.35
N HIS A 585 -43.19 13.20 21.44
CA HIS A 585 -42.11 12.30 21.88
C HIS A 585 -41.61 11.36 20.75
N ARG A 586 -42.49 10.92 19.85
CA ARG A 586 -42.11 10.09 18.68
C ARG A 586 -41.28 10.86 17.65
N GLY A 587 -41.67 12.08 17.31
CA GLY A 587 -40.90 12.90 16.36
C GLY A 587 -39.52 13.27 16.91
N GLN A 588 -39.43 13.54 18.21
CA GLN A 588 -38.14 13.76 18.89
C GLN A 588 -37.26 12.50 18.86
N THR A 589 -37.86 11.31 18.93
CA THR A 589 -37.12 10.04 18.83
C THR A 589 -36.59 9.80 17.41
N GLU A 590 -37.37 10.15 16.38
CA GLU A 590 -36.96 10.06 14.98
C GLU A 590 -35.85 11.05 14.62
N ILE A 591 -35.93 12.28 15.13
CA ILE A 591 -34.86 13.30 15.02
C ILE A 591 -33.57 12.82 15.71
N ALA A 592 -33.69 12.24 16.92
CA ALA A 592 -32.54 11.69 17.63
C ALA A 592 -31.89 10.52 16.87
N ARG A 593 -32.71 9.64 16.28
CA ARG A 593 -32.25 8.52 15.43
C ARG A 593 -31.50 9.03 14.19
N LEU A 594 -32.04 10.02 13.48
CA LEU A 594 -31.40 10.62 12.31
C LEU A 594 -30.06 11.29 12.65
N LYS A 595 -30.02 12.09 13.73
CA LYS A 595 -28.77 12.71 14.21
C LYS A 595 -27.72 11.67 14.57
N HIS A 596 -28.14 10.57 15.20
CA HIS A 596 -27.27 9.48 15.57
C HIS A 596 -26.71 8.73 14.35
N GLU A 597 -27.52 8.43 13.33
CA GLU A 597 -27.03 7.78 12.09
C GLU A 597 -26.15 8.70 11.25
N LEU A 598 -26.50 9.98 11.10
CA LEU A 598 -25.62 10.97 10.45
C LEU A 598 -24.27 11.07 11.16
N GLN A 599 -24.26 11.04 12.50
CA GLN A 599 -23.02 11.05 13.27
C GLN A 599 -22.14 9.83 13.00
N ILE A 600 -22.72 8.64 12.83
CA ILE A 600 -21.99 7.43 12.45
C ILE A 600 -21.43 7.56 11.04
N ILE A 601 -22.22 8.06 10.07
CA ILE A 601 -21.76 8.29 8.70
C ILE A 601 -20.58 9.26 8.67
N TYR A 602 -20.65 10.37 9.40
CA TYR A 602 -19.52 11.31 9.50
C TYR A 602 -18.27 10.68 10.11
N LEU A 603 -18.41 9.94 11.23
CA LEU A 603 -17.28 9.25 11.86
C LEU A 603 -16.67 8.18 10.95
N LYS A 604 -17.51 7.45 10.21
CA LYS A 604 -17.08 6.46 9.23
C LYS A 604 -16.32 7.10 8.08
N LYS A 605 -16.80 8.24 7.57
CA LYS A 605 -16.12 9.04 6.55
C LYS A 605 -14.78 9.58 7.04
N ASP A 606 -14.73 10.10 8.27
CA ASP A 606 -13.50 10.61 8.89
C ASP A 606 -12.48 9.49 9.14
N LEU A 607 -12.94 8.31 9.59
CA LEU A 607 -12.07 7.16 9.83
C LEU A 607 -11.54 6.57 8.52
N LEU A 608 -12.40 6.37 7.52
CA LEU A 608 -12.00 5.92 6.18
C LEU A 608 -11.09 6.94 5.50
N GLY A 609 -11.36 8.24 5.68
CA GLY A 609 -10.46 9.32 5.31
C GLY A 609 -9.10 9.15 5.96
N ALA A 610 -9.04 9.00 7.28
CA ALA A 610 -7.78 8.81 8.00
C ALA A 610 -7.00 7.54 7.57
N ILE A 611 -7.69 6.43 7.29
CA ILE A 611 -7.11 5.19 6.75
C ILE A 611 -6.49 5.43 5.38
N HIS A 612 -7.27 6.00 4.47
CA HIS A 612 -6.86 6.28 3.10
C HIS A 612 -5.70 7.26 3.06
N GLU A 613 -5.76 8.25 3.94
CA GLU A 613 -4.74 9.25 4.08
C GLU A 613 -3.53 8.80 4.90
N ARG A 614 -3.50 7.57 5.44
CA ARG A 614 -2.32 6.97 6.10
C ARG A 614 -1.61 7.89 7.10
N SER A 615 -2.36 8.69 7.86
CA SER A 615 -1.80 9.54 8.91
C SER A 615 -2.02 8.89 10.25
N LEU A 616 -0.93 8.53 10.91
CA LEU A 616 -0.99 7.97 12.26
C LEU A 616 -1.67 8.95 13.25
N PRO A 617 -1.38 10.26 13.26
CA PRO A 617 -2.10 11.21 14.11
C PRO A 617 -3.61 11.28 13.84
N GLU A 618 -4.04 11.27 12.58
CA GLU A 618 -5.48 11.29 12.24
C GLU A 618 -6.15 9.95 12.56
N LEU A 619 -5.48 8.84 12.31
CA LEU A 619 -5.99 7.51 12.65
C LEU A 619 -6.18 7.35 14.16
N VAL A 620 -5.18 7.75 14.96
CA VAL A 620 -5.30 7.76 16.43
C VAL A 620 -6.48 8.62 16.86
N ARG A 621 -6.64 9.82 16.28
CA ARG A 621 -7.77 10.72 16.58
C ARG A 621 -9.11 10.09 16.24
N SER A 622 -9.30 9.64 14.99
CA SER A 622 -10.56 9.08 14.49
C SER A 622 -10.93 7.81 15.24
N VAL A 623 -9.99 6.91 15.49
CA VAL A 623 -10.23 5.70 16.31
C VAL A 623 -10.63 6.09 17.73
N THR A 624 -9.92 7.03 18.37
CA THR A 624 -10.27 7.49 19.72
C THR A 624 -11.68 8.09 19.75
N LEU A 625 -12.04 8.89 18.75
CA LEU A 625 -13.35 9.53 18.66
C LEU A 625 -14.49 8.51 18.49
N VAL A 626 -14.27 7.45 17.71
CA VAL A 626 -15.23 6.33 17.57
C VAL A 626 -15.42 5.60 18.89
N LYS A 627 -14.33 5.37 19.65
CA LYS A 627 -14.37 4.74 20.97
C LYS A 627 -15.08 5.60 22.01
N GLU A 628 -14.75 6.88 22.09
CA GLU A 628 -15.37 7.84 23.01
C GLU A 628 -16.87 7.98 22.77
N ARG A 629 -17.34 7.83 21.52
CA ARG A 629 -18.75 7.90 21.16
C ARG A 629 -19.49 6.55 21.25
N GLY A 630 -18.79 5.45 21.55
CA GLY A 630 -19.40 4.13 21.80
C GLY A 630 -19.92 3.41 20.56
N HIS A 631 -19.45 3.75 19.36
CA HIS A 631 -19.93 3.18 18.09
C HIS A 631 -19.09 2.00 17.57
N GLU A 632 -18.23 1.42 18.41
CA GLU A 632 -17.29 0.34 18.03
C GLU A 632 -17.97 -0.86 17.37
N HIS A 633 -19.14 -1.24 17.88
CA HIS A 633 -19.92 -2.39 17.40
C HIS A 633 -20.51 -2.22 15.98
N LYS A 634 -20.70 -0.98 15.52
CA LYS A 634 -21.20 -0.69 14.17
C LYS A 634 -20.08 -0.49 13.14
N MET A 635 -18.84 -0.29 13.58
CA MET A 635 -17.70 0.06 12.73
C MET A 635 -16.55 -0.95 12.86
N VAL A 636 -16.88 -2.23 13.13
CA VAL A 636 -15.89 -3.28 13.45
C VAL A 636 -14.91 -3.49 12.31
N THR A 637 -15.40 -3.46 11.06
CA THR A 637 -14.60 -3.63 9.85
C THR A 637 -13.59 -2.49 9.67
N GLU A 638 -14.07 -1.26 9.77
CA GLU A 638 -13.30 -0.03 9.58
C GLU A 638 -12.28 0.16 10.71
N LEU A 639 -12.65 -0.16 11.95
CA LEU A 639 -11.72 -0.13 13.09
C LEU A 639 -10.61 -1.17 12.97
N ARG A 640 -10.91 -2.35 12.41
CA ARG A 640 -9.90 -3.38 12.16
C ARG A 640 -8.89 -2.92 11.11
N GLU A 641 -9.37 -2.32 10.03
CA GLU A 641 -8.52 -1.74 8.98
C GLU A 641 -7.67 -0.59 9.53
N ALA A 642 -8.27 0.33 10.30
CA ALA A 642 -7.57 1.43 10.97
C ALA A 642 -6.47 0.93 11.91
N THR A 643 -6.76 -0.08 12.74
CA THR A 643 -5.79 -0.64 13.69
C THR A 643 -4.59 -1.24 12.97
N LYS A 644 -4.83 -2.02 11.89
CA LYS A 644 -3.77 -2.61 11.08
C LYS A 644 -2.92 -1.54 10.37
N MET A 645 -3.54 -0.47 9.88
CA MET A 645 -2.83 0.66 9.28
C MET A 645 -2.00 1.42 10.32
N MET A 646 -2.53 1.63 11.53
CA MET A 646 -1.83 2.25 12.65
C MET A 646 -0.61 1.43 13.07
N GLU A 647 -0.76 0.11 13.26
CA GLU A 647 0.35 -0.79 13.59
C GLU A 647 1.46 -0.68 12.53
N ARG A 648 1.09 -0.67 11.26
CA ARG A 648 2.03 -0.53 10.14
C ARG A 648 2.73 0.83 10.12
N LEU A 649 2.01 1.93 10.30
CA LEU A 649 2.60 3.27 10.32
C LEU A 649 3.46 3.49 11.55
N GLN A 650 3.05 2.96 12.70
CA GLN A 650 3.83 2.98 13.94
C GLN A 650 5.11 2.16 13.79
N GLN A 651 5.07 1.00 13.12
CA GLN A 651 6.25 0.20 12.82
C GLN A 651 7.23 0.98 11.92
N ILE A 652 6.74 1.64 10.88
CA ILE A 652 7.55 2.53 10.02
C ILE A 652 8.12 3.71 10.83
N GLN A 653 7.33 4.31 11.73
CA GLN A 653 7.81 5.39 12.59
C GLN A 653 8.80 4.93 13.65
N ASN A 654 8.65 3.71 14.18
CA ASN A 654 9.58 3.12 15.14
C ASN A 654 10.95 2.86 14.48
N LEU A 655 10.96 2.43 13.22
CA LEU A 655 12.19 2.33 12.41
C LEU A 655 12.88 3.71 12.24
N LEU A 656 12.08 4.78 12.09
CA LEU A 656 12.61 6.15 12.12
C LEU A 656 13.07 6.57 13.52
N HIS A 657 12.40 6.11 14.58
CA HIS A 657 12.66 6.47 15.96
C HIS A 657 13.97 5.86 16.49
N ASP A 658 14.31 4.63 16.09
CA ASP A 658 15.56 3.96 16.53
C ASP A 658 16.82 4.71 16.09
N VAL A 659 16.75 5.52 15.02
CA VAL A 659 17.83 6.43 14.58
C VAL A 659 17.73 7.82 15.23
N GLN A 660 16.57 8.19 15.79
CA GLN A 660 16.25 9.55 16.28
C GLN A 660 16.38 9.77 17.79
N VAL A 661 16.67 8.75 18.60
CA VAL A 661 16.77 8.91 20.07
C VAL A 661 18.07 9.65 20.47
N MET A 662 17.96 10.97 20.65
CA MET A 662 19.02 11.81 21.21
C MET A 662 18.88 11.96 22.73
N SER A 663 19.99 12.01 23.47
CA SER A 663 19.94 12.18 24.93
C SER A 663 19.41 13.57 25.33
N GLN A 664 18.58 13.64 26.37
CA GLN A 664 18.00 14.90 26.90
C GLN A 664 19.04 15.96 27.28
N LYS A 665 20.23 15.50 27.70
CA LYS A 665 21.36 16.37 28.03
C LYS A 665 21.90 17.06 26.77
N THR A 666 22.10 16.30 25.70
CA THR A 666 22.54 16.80 24.39
C THR A 666 21.54 17.80 23.82
N ILE A 667 20.23 17.54 23.96
CA ILE A 667 19.17 18.47 23.52
C ILE A 667 19.22 19.79 24.31
N THR A 668 19.49 19.73 25.61
CA THR A 668 19.58 20.94 26.46
C THR A 668 20.82 21.76 26.14
N GLU A 669 21.95 21.10 25.85
CA GLU A 669 23.17 21.76 25.35
C GLU A 669 22.94 22.41 23.98
N ILE A 670 22.27 21.69 23.07
CA ILE A 670 21.95 22.19 21.72
C ILE A 670 21.04 23.42 21.77
N ARG A 671 20.00 23.39 22.62
CA ARG A 671 19.08 24.51 22.86
C ARG A 671 19.77 25.75 23.43
N GLY A 672 20.93 25.57 24.05
CA GLY A 672 21.75 26.67 24.58
C GLY A 672 22.56 27.40 23.51
N TYR A 673 22.69 26.85 22.30
CA TYR A 673 23.40 27.51 21.22
C TYR A 673 22.49 28.51 20.51
N SER A 674 22.90 29.79 20.47
CA SER A 674 22.38 30.75 19.50
C SER A 674 23.08 30.62 18.14
N CYS A 675 24.30 30.06 18.14
CA CYS A 675 25.11 29.72 16.97
C CYS A 675 26.06 28.58 17.38
N PRO A 676 25.83 27.33 16.93
CA PRO A 676 26.65 26.19 17.31
C PRO A 676 28.07 26.32 16.75
N PRO A 677 29.10 25.82 17.45
CA PRO A 677 30.47 25.77 16.92
C PRO A 677 30.51 25.06 15.56
N PRO A 678 31.40 25.45 14.62
CA PRO A 678 31.40 24.91 13.25
C PRO A 678 31.42 23.39 13.16
N ALA A 679 32.23 22.71 13.98
CA ALA A 679 32.28 21.26 14.04
C ALA A 679 30.94 20.64 14.50
N VAL A 680 30.30 21.24 15.50
CA VAL A 680 29.01 20.80 16.03
C VAL A 680 27.92 21.06 14.99
N HIS A 681 27.92 22.22 14.33
CA HIS A 681 27.01 22.57 13.24
C HIS A 681 27.11 21.56 12.09
N MET A 682 28.32 21.23 11.63
CA MET A 682 28.53 20.25 10.56
C MET A 682 28.04 18.84 10.93
N VAL A 683 28.34 18.37 12.14
CA VAL A 683 27.88 17.05 12.61
C VAL A 683 26.35 17.02 12.73
N MET A 684 25.74 18.08 13.25
CA MET A 684 24.28 18.20 13.35
C MET A 684 23.62 18.26 11.98
N MET A 685 24.18 19.01 11.04
CA MET A 685 23.74 19.07 9.65
C MET A 685 23.80 17.69 9.00
N ALA A 686 24.95 17.02 9.06
CA ALA A 686 25.12 15.67 8.54
C ALA A 686 24.13 14.68 9.17
N THR A 687 23.92 14.78 10.48
CA THR A 687 22.96 13.92 11.20
C THR A 687 21.53 14.19 10.74
N LEU A 688 21.12 15.46 10.60
CA LEU A 688 19.77 15.81 10.14
C LEU A 688 19.55 15.39 8.69
N LEU A 689 20.54 15.56 7.81
CA LEU A 689 20.53 15.06 6.43
C LEU A 689 20.37 13.54 6.37
N LEU A 690 21.13 12.80 7.19
CA LEU A 690 21.02 11.34 7.32
C LEU A 690 19.66 10.90 7.88
N LEU A 691 19.08 11.70 8.78
CA LEU A 691 17.73 11.52 9.32
C LEU A 691 16.63 11.98 8.36
N GLY A 692 17.00 12.47 7.17
CA GLY A 692 16.06 12.78 6.11
C GLY A 692 15.59 14.22 6.03
N HIS A 693 16.26 15.16 6.69
CA HIS A 693 15.98 16.58 6.50
C HIS A 693 16.60 17.11 5.21
N PHE A 694 16.03 18.20 4.70
CA PHE A 694 16.58 18.86 3.52
C PHE A 694 17.76 19.75 3.94
N GLU A 695 18.79 19.82 3.10
CA GLU A 695 19.98 20.66 3.33
C GLU A 695 19.62 22.11 3.63
N GLU A 696 18.61 22.63 2.94
CA GLU A 696 18.14 23.99 3.11
C GLU A 696 17.45 24.23 4.48
N GLU A 697 17.05 23.16 5.19
CA GLU A 697 16.50 23.20 6.55
C GLU A 697 17.61 23.11 7.63
N THR A 698 18.84 22.78 7.22
CA THR A 698 19.99 22.56 8.11
C THR A 698 20.89 23.79 8.30
N GLU A 699 20.40 24.99 7.97
CA GLU A 699 21.06 26.24 8.35
C GLU A 699 21.10 26.38 9.89
N ALA A 700 22.09 27.10 10.45
CA ALA A 700 22.35 27.15 11.90
C ALA A 700 21.10 27.44 12.75
N LYS A 701 20.20 28.31 12.28
CA LYS A 701 18.92 28.61 12.95
C LYS A 701 17.87 27.50 12.75
N GLY A 702 17.79 26.92 11.56
CA GLY A 702 16.88 25.83 11.22
C GLY A 702 17.17 24.55 12.00
N ILE A 703 18.46 24.22 12.20
CA ILE A 703 18.89 23.08 13.03
C ILE A 703 18.34 23.20 14.46
N ILE A 704 18.43 24.38 15.07
CA ILE A 704 17.98 24.60 16.46
C ILE A 704 16.46 24.52 16.54
N ASP A 705 15.75 25.16 15.61
CA ASP A 705 14.29 25.17 15.57
C ASP A 705 13.72 23.75 15.37
N GLU A 706 14.33 22.94 14.51
CA GLU A 706 13.90 21.57 14.23
C GLU A 706 14.13 20.62 15.41
N ILE A 707 15.24 20.76 16.13
CA ILE A 707 15.52 20.00 17.35
C ILE A 707 14.57 20.41 18.49
N ILE A 708 14.21 21.69 18.57
CA ILE A 708 13.21 22.18 19.53
C ILE A 708 11.84 21.58 19.23
N LYS A 709 11.42 21.58 17.96
CA LYS A 709 10.15 21.00 17.48
C LYS A 709 10.04 19.52 17.83
N ARG A 710 11.02 18.70 17.44
CA ARG A 710 11.05 17.25 17.75
C ARG A 710 10.93 16.94 19.23
N HIS A 711 11.68 17.65 20.08
CA HIS A 711 11.63 17.39 21.51
C HIS A 711 10.30 17.84 22.15
N SER A 712 9.68 18.90 21.65
CA SER A 712 8.37 19.34 22.13
C SER A 712 7.27 18.31 21.86
N GLU A 713 7.38 17.56 20.76
CA GLU A 713 6.49 16.47 20.39
C GLU A 713 6.70 15.23 21.27
N GLU A 714 7.95 14.87 21.61
CA GLU A 714 8.25 13.75 22.54
C GLU A 714 7.74 13.98 23.98
N VAL A 715 7.85 15.21 24.49
CA VAL A 715 7.36 15.57 25.84
C VAL A 715 5.83 15.55 25.91
N ALA A 716 5.14 15.76 24.78
CA ALA A 716 3.69 15.66 24.71
C ALA A 716 3.19 14.21 24.83
N HIS A 717 3.97 13.23 24.34
CA HIS A 717 3.61 11.81 24.37
C HIS A 717 3.93 11.10 25.69
N THR A 718 4.70 11.72 26.58
CA THR A 718 5.14 11.12 27.85
C THR A 718 4.41 11.63 29.10
N ARG A 719 3.44 12.54 28.98
CA ARG A 719 2.62 12.99 30.11
C ARG A 719 1.31 12.20 30.23
N PRO A 720 1.09 11.44 31.32
CA PRO A 720 -0.26 10.98 31.66
C PRO A 720 -1.11 12.21 31.99
N ARG A 721 -2.32 12.31 31.41
CA ARG A 721 -3.33 13.30 31.78
C ARG A 721 -3.76 13.06 33.24
N THR A 722 -3.06 13.64 34.20
CA THR A 722 -3.52 13.72 35.59
C THR A 722 -4.57 14.83 35.71
N SER A 723 -5.78 14.44 36.09
CA SER A 723 -6.91 15.33 36.40
C SER A 723 -6.52 16.37 37.45
N LYS A 724 -6.49 17.65 37.07
CA LYS A 724 -6.50 18.74 38.06
C LYS A 724 -7.92 18.96 38.54
N SER A 725 -8.13 18.75 39.84
CA SER A 725 -9.36 19.05 40.54
C SER A 725 -9.68 20.54 40.48
N ARG A 726 -10.95 20.85 40.19
CA ARG A 726 -11.54 22.18 40.34
C ARG A 726 -11.52 22.56 41.83
N ARG A 727 -10.67 23.50 42.23
CA ARG A 727 -10.92 24.33 43.42
C ARG A 727 -11.72 25.56 42.97
N GLY A 728 -12.93 25.67 43.51
CA GLY A 728 -13.90 26.71 43.17
C GLY A 728 -13.45 28.11 43.54
N ARG A 729 -13.76 29.06 42.67
CA ARG A 729 -13.83 30.49 42.99
C ARG A 729 -15.30 30.84 43.22
N ARG A 730 -15.60 31.28 44.44
CA ARG A 730 -16.88 31.88 44.82
C ARG A 730 -16.95 33.30 44.25
N ASN A 731 -18.15 33.64 43.79
CA ASN A 731 -18.63 34.99 43.51
C ASN A 731 -18.43 35.92 44.70
N THR A 732 -18.00 37.15 44.43
CA THR A 732 -18.53 38.38 45.06
C THR A 732 -18.15 39.57 44.18
N ASP A 733 -19.11 40.05 43.39
CA ASP A 733 -19.18 41.46 43.01
C ASP A 733 -20.01 42.18 44.08
N PHE A 734 -19.44 43.21 44.70
CA PHE A 734 -20.18 44.31 45.30
C PHE A 734 -19.36 45.60 45.12
N THR A 735 -19.82 46.38 44.14
CA THR A 735 -19.81 47.84 43.99
C THR A 735 -19.14 48.71 45.07
N SER A 736 -18.33 49.67 44.61
CA SER A 736 -18.50 51.15 44.75
C SER A 736 -17.28 51.95 45.25
N GLY A 737 -17.09 53.14 44.66
CA GLY A 737 -16.16 54.20 45.07
C GLY A 737 -15.01 54.40 44.07
N ALA A 738 -15.15 55.16 42.98
CA ALA A 738 -15.20 56.63 42.90
C ALA A 738 -13.97 57.33 43.53
N GLN A 739 -12.92 57.53 42.73
CA GLN A 739 -12.38 58.84 42.34
C GLN A 739 -11.35 58.67 41.21
#